data_AF-A0A2N1P636-F1
#
_entry.id   AF-A0A2N1P636-F1
#
_cell.length_a   1.000
_cell.length_b   1.000
_cell.length_c   1.000
_cell.angle_alpha   90.00
_cell.angle_beta   90.00
_cell.angle_gamma   90.00
#
_symmetry.space_group_name_H-M   'P 1'
#
loop_
_entity.id
_entity.type
_entity.pdbx_description
1 polymer ?
#
loop_
_entity_poly.entity_id
_entity_poly.type
_entity_poly.pdbx_seq_one_letter_code
_entity_poly.pdbx_strand_id
1 'polypeptide(L)'
;MPSRKVSLVLLSLLLAAFAITSTSANVTGEKDVWKVREYFKKIEYTKLAGAENPVDYYNPTVESSRSLGFDEIRSESPGLTIGYTTYDIQSNCRMNRQVEWRSNQTLHFVWMKQLDNLDPGARGTGYEVWDAELGEMLFQGIGGGCDIHTRSLENRSGYVGLDVDSEGKAVIGNHHSDGEGWATTVWYDYEPTSCFFSPYRTKVPDSTMKYGISQSDIGYGDWRFLWPSLEYHIFEGDTVTHVFSQQSENKDPESSNIHYFRRVGSDTLGAWDYPPVIVDTTPVISQTVVSSRVSGKVVLIWQAPPGQYPGDPESLARDELDPGLGVNQRFNDIYYMVSTNMGASWSPKINMTAFDSTVGGWLGQGDMSVLIDTNDKLHVLWNAREVIPYPVGLGDYAHFWGSRLLHWDELNGAIRTVSDANWELPDSGCTGGAWNEMSICKPMLSECNGKFYAVFVQFNDIFHGIDNDCAEAMYSGGLSWDGAANGELYISVSDNGGYNWDIARNLTNTYSSHCDSVGEVVCQHDQYPSMPRFGMETTTGDFSSAIVVDPSGGGYTGNYYLDVFYVNDRFPGGAVQEGNWTMNPVKWFRVPCIDPIPNPVLSISPSSINQPTWTKPGVQLDTSITLENIGNAELHVSTIETVEITGEGWLGVGSAGPITISHLDPNSVDVDVYLNMGGVINTVPHVYDGYIIVSSDAVGGSVDSVFVELIIVDSLQPPETAVVSTTCLSLIYSNTGNMGNNGGNNGNGGANMNYFDDCDTTGNLSGMDDVATVYLYDASPFLAWVDGLDTIFNYAMYDADWLSTEGFRPLESPVHDPVSYADYEYGYSGVYLSKDSSIAMTSEYFAPKVSGSCDFVIVRQKFYNNSDVAAGQVFVGDIFDWDIPSDSGSENGSGYDATRKLMYMHGAEYDNDSIHNNDCVKADKRYGGVSYFGGYRLPYTGATDSFPNPKAMWTELNPEYVYPTNGFVGGQMYPLMVNNSGYYAWESTNPSMEDSLYQDLHLVTVFGQYNIGVNDTLVFVKILASEYNGAMNGFEDNIDAARAWVAARTDIFQWPAILTGRCCYGDPLSLDCADNTYTQCLALGGTWDPAKTCSEPCPVPIGRCCFGEPPSCAENTPAICTGLGGEWTADLNCTDDPCPTGCCDMPGDANNNGAVNILDVTFIISYLYKGGQAPPCLDEADANGNNMINILDVTYLIGYLYKGGNAPVCGTTGS
;
A
#
# COMPACT_ATOMS: atom_id res chain seq x y z
N MET A 1 0.13 -74.04 22.43
CA MET A 1 1.05 -73.13 23.15
C MET A 1 1.76 -72.23 22.15
N PRO A 2 1.31 -70.99 21.95
CA PRO A 2 2.08 -69.97 21.23
C PRO A 2 2.52 -68.83 22.18
N SER A 3 3.64 -68.17 21.86
CA SER A 3 4.15 -66.86 22.34
C SER A 3 5.67 -66.98 22.55
N ARG A 4 6.52 -66.30 21.79
CA ARG A 4 6.82 -64.88 22.03
C ARG A 4 7.52 -64.18 20.85
N LYS A 5 7.58 -64.78 19.67
CA LYS A 5 8.26 -64.16 18.49
C LYS A 5 7.33 -63.50 17.47
N VAL A 6 6.01 -63.56 17.69
CA VAL A 6 5.00 -62.87 16.86
C VAL A 6 4.81 -61.40 17.27
N SER A 7 5.28 -60.99 18.45
CA SER A 7 5.04 -59.63 18.96
C SER A 7 5.99 -58.54 18.44
N LEU A 8 7.15 -58.87 17.86
CA LEU A 8 8.06 -57.82 17.35
C LEU A 8 7.79 -57.41 15.90
N VAL A 9 7.25 -58.31 15.08
CA VAL A 9 6.92 -58.01 13.67
C VAL A 9 5.54 -57.36 13.56
N LEU A 10 4.59 -57.68 14.45
CA LEU A 10 3.30 -56.96 14.50
C LEU A 10 3.42 -55.56 15.10
N LEU A 11 4.32 -55.30 16.05
CA LEU A 11 4.44 -53.96 16.66
C LEU A 11 5.07 -52.93 15.71
N SER A 12 5.94 -53.36 14.81
CA SER A 12 6.56 -52.50 13.80
C SER A 12 5.65 -52.24 12.60
N LEU A 13 4.79 -53.20 12.22
CA LEU A 13 3.75 -53.00 11.20
C LEU A 13 2.54 -52.19 11.72
N LEU A 14 2.25 -52.21 13.03
CA LEU A 14 1.26 -51.32 13.65
C LEU A 14 1.73 -49.86 13.77
N LEU A 15 3.05 -49.63 13.87
CA LEU A 15 3.63 -48.28 13.79
C LEU A 15 3.61 -47.70 12.37
N ALA A 16 3.67 -48.57 11.34
CA ALA A 16 3.48 -48.14 9.95
C ALA A 16 2.00 -47.88 9.58
N ALA A 17 1.04 -48.45 10.33
CA ALA A 17 -0.39 -48.27 10.09
C ALA A 17 -1.04 -47.13 10.91
N PHE A 18 -0.36 -46.60 11.94
CA PHE A 18 -0.82 -45.41 12.68
C PHE A 18 -0.32 -44.08 12.07
N ALA A 19 0.53 -44.14 11.04
CA ALA A 19 0.99 -42.96 10.30
C ALA A 19 0.04 -42.55 9.15
N ILE A 20 -1.04 -43.29 8.92
CA ILE A 20 -2.00 -43.01 7.84
C ILE A 20 -3.42 -43.19 8.42
N THR A 21 -4.22 -42.10 8.44
CA THR A 21 -5.63 -41.96 8.90
C THR A 21 -5.93 -41.66 10.39
N SER A 22 -5.86 -40.38 10.79
CA SER A 22 -6.98 -39.66 11.47
C SER A 22 -6.60 -38.20 11.75
N THR A 23 -6.66 -37.40 10.69
CA THR A 23 -7.06 -36.00 10.71
C THR A 23 -8.45 -35.87 11.35
N SER A 24 -8.56 -35.15 12.47
CA SER A 24 -9.59 -34.12 12.71
C SER A 24 -9.57 -33.65 14.18
N ALA A 25 -9.55 -32.33 14.36
CA ALA A 25 -9.91 -31.56 15.55
C ALA A 25 -8.89 -31.49 16.70
N ASN A 26 -7.99 -30.50 16.64
CA ASN A 26 -8.13 -29.35 17.54
C ASN A 26 -7.46 -28.11 16.94
N VAL A 27 -8.19 -27.01 17.11
CA VAL A 27 -8.08 -25.70 16.48
C VAL A 27 -7.45 -24.73 17.49
N THR A 28 -6.93 -23.62 16.96
CA THR A 28 -6.50 -22.36 17.61
C THR A 28 -5.06 -22.29 18.11
N GLY A 29 -4.33 -21.34 17.51
CA GLY A 29 -2.92 -21.02 17.75
C GLY A 29 -2.04 -21.39 16.55
N GLU A 30 -1.46 -20.40 15.88
CA GLU A 30 -0.41 -20.53 14.85
C GLU A 30 -0.82 -20.94 13.41
N LYS A 31 -1.72 -20.20 12.74
CA LYS A 31 -2.01 -20.47 11.31
C LYS A 31 -1.70 -19.39 10.27
N ASP A 32 -1.28 -18.18 10.64
CA ASP A 32 -1.24 -17.09 9.65
C ASP A 32 0.15 -16.57 9.25
N VAL A 33 1.24 -17.27 9.57
CA VAL A 33 2.60 -16.83 9.14
C VAL A 33 3.14 -17.64 7.94
N TRP A 34 2.54 -18.78 7.61
CA TRP A 34 3.08 -19.70 6.58
C TRP A 34 2.39 -19.64 5.22
N LYS A 35 1.32 -18.84 5.04
CA LYS A 35 0.67 -18.65 3.73
C LYS A 35 1.18 -17.44 2.95
N VAL A 36 1.77 -16.46 3.65
CA VAL A 36 2.23 -15.21 3.06
C VAL A 36 3.58 -15.38 2.33
N ARG A 37 4.45 -16.29 2.78
CA ARG A 37 5.78 -16.50 2.17
C ARG A 37 5.81 -17.20 0.81
N GLU A 38 4.79 -17.98 0.46
CA GLU A 38 4.67 -18.58 -0.89
C GLU A 38 3.92 -17.68 -1.87
N TYR A 39 3.17 -16.68 -1.38
CA TYR A 39 2.28 -15.87 -2.19
C TYR A 39 3.01 -14.74 -2.94
N PHE A 40 3.97 -14.08 -2.28
CA PHE A 40 4.81 -13.03 -2.89
C PHE A 40 5.66 -13.51 -4.08
N LYS A 41 5.85 -14.83 -4.24
CA LYS A 41 6.60 -15.40 -5.38
C LYS A 41 5.79 -15.56 -6.67
N LYS A 42 4.45 -15.40 -6.65
CA LYS A 42 3.62 -15.72 -7.83
C LYS A 42 3.38 -14.56 -8.80
N ILE A 43 3.64 -13.32 -8.40
CA ILE A 43 3.10 -12.13 -9.10
C ILE A 43 4.16 -11.08 -9.48
N GLU A 44 5.37 -11.11 -8.90
CA GLU A 44 6.35 -10.02 -9.05
C GLU A 44 7.21 -10.03 -10.33
N TYR A 45 7.02 -11.01 -11.22
CA TYR A 45 7.89 -11.15 -12.40
C TYR A 45 7.40 -10.28 -13.57
N THR A 46 7.72 -8.99 -13.52
CA THR A 46 7.63 -8.05 -14.65
C THR A 46 8.57 -8.51 -15.76
N LYS A 47 8.01 -9.14 -16.80
CA LYS A 47 8.70 -9.19 -18.10
C LYS A 47 8.59 -7.78 -18.65
N LEU A 48 9.60 -6.93 -18.42
CA LEU A 48 9.70 -5.69 -19.19
C LEU A 48 9.62 -6.10 -20.66
N ALA A 49 8.52 -5.73 -21.33
CA ALA A 49 8.49 -5.66 -22.77
C ALA A 49 9.62 -4.70 -23.16
N GLY A 50 10.71 -5.29 -23.64
CA GLY A 50 12.01 -4.64 -23.69
C GLY A 50 12.88 -5.15 -24.82
N ALA A 51 12.26 -5.72 -25.86
CA ALA A 51 12.81 -5.49 -27.20
C ALA A 51 12.28 -4.17 -27.79
N GLU A 52 11.58 -3.35 -26.99
CA GLU A 52 10.93 -2.12 -27.45
C GLU A 52 11.77 -0.87 -27.15
N ASN A 53 13.01 -1.04 -26.68
CA ASN A 53 13.98 0.03 -26.63
C ASN A 53 15.38 -0.46 -27.01
N PRO A 54 15.86 -0.25 -28.25
CA PRO A 54 17.27 -0.12 -28.49
C PRO A 54 17.69 1.29 -28.05
N VAL A 55 18.26 1.40 -26.84
CA VAL A 55 19.31 2.35 -26.47
C VAL A 55 19.33 3.63 -27.33
N ASP A 56 18.47 4.60 -27.00
CA ASP A 56 18.66 6.05 -27.09
C ASP A 56 17.28 6.73 -27.14
N TYR A 57 16.94 7.48 -26.10
CA TYR A 57 15.87 8.49 -26.15
C TYR A 57 16.25 9.55 -27.20
N TYR A 58 15.85 9.33 -28.44
CA TYR A 58 15.87 10.34 -29.49
C TYR A 58 14.44 10.85 -29.67
N ASN A 59 14.24 12.09 -29.24
CA ASN A 59 13.08 12.92 -29.55
C ASN A 59 12.71 12.74 -31.04
N PRO A 60 11.48 12.30 -31.41
CA PRO A 60 11.12 12.02 -32.79
C PRO A 60 10.87 13.35 -33.52
N THR A 61 11.95 14.04 -33.86
CA THR A 61 11.94 14.85 -35.06
C THR A 61 12.20 13.93 -36.24
N VAL A 62 11.12 13.48 -36.88
CA VAL A 62 11.01 13.20 -38.32
C VAL A 62 11.92 12.07 -38.87
N GLU A 63 11.28 11.01 -39.40
CA GLU A 63 11.79 10.11 -40.46
C GLU A 63 12.84 9.01 -40.14
N SER A 64 12.69 8.18 -39.09
CA SER A 64 13.42 6.89 -39.11
C SER A 64 12.64 5.70 -38.55
N SER A 65 12.01 5.01 -39.49
CA SER A 65 11.44 3.65 -39.46
C SER A 65 12.38 2.58 -38.87
N ARG A 66 11.91 1.83 -37.88
CA ARG A 66 12.44 0.51 -37.51
C ARG A 66 11.29 -0.39 -37.04
N SER A 67 10.95 -1.38 -37.87
CA SER A 67 10.02 -2.48 -37.57
C SER A 67 10.80 -3.78 -37.35
N LEU A 68 10.39 -4.57 -36.35
CA LEU A 68 10.77 -5.98 -36.23
C LEU A 68 9.92 -6.84 -37.19
N GLY A 69 10.34 -6.83 -38.45
CA GLY A 69 9.84 -7.75 -39.47
C GLY A 69 8.69 -7.16 -40.28
N PHE A 70 8.98 -6.97 -41.56
CA PHE A 70 8.14 -6.43 -42.64
C PHE A 70 8.11 -4.90 -42.72
N ASP A 71 8.57 -4.41 -43.86
CA ASP A 71 8.57 -3.00 -44.27
C ASP A 71 7.20 -2.36 -43.98
N GLU A 72 7.19 -1.10 -43.51
CA GLU A 72 6.04 -0.23 -43.22
C GLU A 72 5.18 0.11 -44.47
N ILE A 73 4.89 -0.89 -45.30
CA ILE A 73 3.93 -0.77 -46.39
C ILE A 73 2.64 -1.37 -45.85
N ARG A 74 1.62 -0.52 -45.63
CA ARG A 74 0.20 -0.88 -45.43
C ARG A 74 -0.10 -2.24 -46.06
N SER A 75 -0.08 -3.30 -45.26
CA SER A 75 -0.20 -4.66 -45.74
C SER A 75 -1.64 -5.10 -45.56
N GLU A 76 -2.22 -5.73 -46.59
CA GLU A 76 -3.52 -6.38 -46.46
C GLU A 76 -3.39 -7.56 -45.51
N SER A 77 -4.36 -7.78 -44.61
CA SER A 77 -4.22 -8.87 -43.64
C SER A 77 -3.98 -10.21 -44.34
N PRO A 78 -3.01 -11.00 -43.87
CA PRO A 78 -2.54 -12.18 -44.59
C PRO A 78 -3.56 -13.32 -44.57
N GLY A 79 -3.44 -14.24 -45.52
CA GLY A 79 -4.26 -15.47 -45.53
C GLY A 79 -5.31 -15.52 -46.63
N LEU A 80 -5.85 -16.72 -46.81
CA LEU A 80 -6.97 -17.01 -47.70
C LEU A 80 -8.27 -16.61 -47.03
N THR A 81 -9.16 -15.95 -47.77
CA THR A 81 -10.55 -15.75 -47.33
C THR A 81 -11.33 -17.04 -47.50
N ILE A 82 -11.82 -17.60 -46.39
CA ILE A 82 -12.58 -18.86 -46.37
C ILE A 82 -14.09 -18.61 -46.28
N GLY A 83 -14.48 -17.42 -45.83
CA GLY A 83 -15.87 -17.02 -45.71
C GLY A 83 -16.01 -15.55 -45.37
N TYR A 84 -17.25 -15.14 -45.14
CA TYR A 84 -17.59 -13.79 -44.74
C TYR A 84 -18.58 -13.81 -43.58
N THR A 85 -18.55 -12.75 -42.78
CA THR A 85 -19.58 -12.45 -41.81
C THR A 85 -19.76 -10.94 -41.66
N THR A 86 -20.96 -10.52 -41.30
CA THR A 86 -21.27 -9.17 -40.81
C THR A 86 -21.41 -9.14 -39.31
N TYR A 87 -21.47 -10.31 -38.67
CA TYR A 87 -21.42 -10.48 -37.22
C TYR A 87 -19.99 -10.84 -36.85
N ASP A 88 -19.20 -9.82 -36.51
CA ASP A 88 -17.77 -9.89 -36.19
C ASP A 88 -17.49 -10.46 -34.81
N ILE A 89 -18.31 -10.17 -33.79
CA ILE A 89 -18.13 -10.64 -32.41
C ILE A 89 -18.18 -12.17 -32.32
N GLN A 90 -17.05 -12.89 -32.49
CA GLN A 90 -17.03 -14.35 -32.45
C GLN A 90 -17.06 -14.93 -31.03
N SER A 91 -16.58 -14.16 -30.04
CA SER A 91 -16.48 -14.58 -28.64
C SER A 91 -16.61 -13.43 -27.66
N ASN A 92 -17.29 -13.72 -26.54
CA ASN A 92 -17.35 -12.88 -25.35
C ASN A 92 -16.68 -13.71 -24.24
N CYS A 93 -15.37 -13.55 -24.01
CA CYS A 93 -14.58 -14.26 -23.00
C CYS A 93 -14.21 -15.74 -23.31
N ARG A 94 -15.09 -16.52 -23.93
CA ARG A 94 -14.82 -17.96 -24.21
C ARG A 94 -14.15 -18.19 -25.55
N MET A 95 -12.85 -18.41 -25.52
CA MET A 95 -12.05 -18.64 -26.72
C MET A 95 -12.19 -20.08 -27.25
N ASN A 96 -13.38 -20.39 -27.78
CA ASN A 96 -13.68 -21.69 -28.40
C ASN A 96 -12.79 -21.93 -29.64
N ARG A 97 -12.45 -23.21 -29.87
CA ARG A 97 -11.73 -23.61 -31.09
C ARG A 97 -12.66 -23.50 -32.29
N GLN A 98 -12.30 -22.68 -33.27
CA GLN A 98 -13.00 -22.47 -34.53
C GLN A 98 -12.29 -23.09 -35.73
N VAL A 99 -11.08 -23.62 -35.51
CA VAL A 99 -10.29 -24.38 -36.48
C VAL A 99 -9.66 -25.57 -35.78
N GLU A 100 -9.78 -26.76 -36.34
CA GLU A 100 -9.21 -27.98 -35.76
C GLU A 100 -9.04 -29.08 -36.82
N TRP A 101 -8.13 -30.01 -36.54
CA TRP A 101 -7.91 -31.23 -37.32
C TRP A 101 -7.58 -32.38 -36.37
N ARG A 102 -7.75 -33.63 -36.82
CA ARG A 102 -7.30 -34.79 -36.05
C ARG A 102 -7.10 -36.00 -36.95
N SER A 103 -6.01 -36.74 -36.72
CA SER A 103 -5.63 -38.00 -37.39
C SER A 103 -5.34 -37.93 -38.90
N ASN A 104 -6.04 -37.10 -39.67
CA ASN A 104 -5.83 -36.85 -41.09
C ASN A 104 -5.45 -35.38 -41.34
N GLN A 105 -5.04 -35.03 -42.55
CA GLN A 105 -4.65 -33.65 -42.89
C GLN A 105 -5.86 -32.78 -43.32
N THR A 106 -7.09 -33.23 -43.05
CA THR A 106 -8.30 -32.46 -43.30
C THR A 106 -8.49 -31.42 -42.20
N LEU A 107 -8.67 -30.16 -42.58
CA LEU A 107 -8.75 -29.04 -41.64
C LEU A 107 -10.16 -28.43 -41.68
N HIS A 108 -10.81 -28.37 -40.52
CA HIS A 108 -12.20 -27.93 -40.40
C HIS A 108 -12.27 -26.52 -39.83
N PHE A 109 -13.26 -25.73 -40.28
CA PHE A 109 -13.49 -24.36 -39.86
C PHE A 109 -14.96 -24.12 -39.50
N VAL A 110 -15.21 -23.36 -38.43
CA VAL A 110 -16.57 -22.88 -38.09
C VAL A 110 -16.55 -21.42 -37.65
N TRP A 111 -17.62 -20.68 -38.00
CA TRP A 111 -17.77 -19.30 -37.55
C TRP A 111 -19.24 -18.92 -37.41
N MET A 112 -19.49 -17.85 -36.65
CA MET A 112 -20.79 -17.19 -36.68
C MET A 112 -20.94 -16.45 -37.99
N LYS A 113 -21.90 -16.90 -38.80
CA LYS A 113 -22.11 -16.43 -40.16
C LYS A 113 -23.40 -15.62 -40.28
N GLN A 114 -23.25 -14.37 -40.67
CA GLN A 114 -24.33 -13.48 -41.07
C GLN A 114 -23.92 -12.73 -42.35
N LEU A 115 -24.81 -12.62 -43.35
CA LEU A 115 -24.47 -11.99 -44.64
C LEU A 115 -25.35 -10.78 -44.98
N ASP A 116 -26.37 -10.48 -44.17
CA ASP A 116 -27.32 -9.39 -44.42
C ASP A 116 -27.15 -8.27 -43.38
N ASN A 117 -26.95 -7.04 -43.84
CA ASN A 117 -26.71 -5.85 -43.01
C ASN A 117 -27.96 -5.29 -42.27
N LEU A 118 -29.14 -5.90 -42.46
CA LEU A 118 -30.43 -5.25 -42.11
C LEU A 118 -31.26 -5.97 -41.05
N ASP A 119 -30.86 -7.15 -40.59
CA ASP A 119 -31.62 -7.87 -39.56
C ASP A 119 -30.68 -8.60 -38.58
N PRO A 120 -30.48 -8.06 -37.36
CA PRO A 120 -29.61 -8.67 -36.35
C PRO A 120 -30.05 -10.08 -35.89
N GLY A 121 -31.21 -10.57 -36.36
CA GLY A 121 -31.77 -11.84 -35.92
C GLY A 121 -31.41 -13.09 -36.74
N ALA A 122 -30.83 -13.01 -37.94
CA ALA A 122 -30.68 -14.15 -38.85
C ALA A 122 -29.27 -14.82 -38.85
N ARG A 123 -28.51 -14.71 -37.76
CA ARG A 123 -27.18 -15.36 -37.63
C ARG A 123 -27.28 -16.89 -37.57
N GLY A 124 -26.26 -17.58 -38.09
CA GLY A 124 -26.15 -19.04 -38.00
C GLY A 124 -24.69 -19.50 -37.88
N THR A 125 -24.48 -20.81 -38.01
CA THR A 125 -23.15 -21.42 -37.99
C THR A 125 -22.73 -21.76 -39.42
N GLY A 126 -21.66 -21.11 -39.88
CA GLY A 126 -20.95 -21.47 -41.11
C GLY A 126 -19.98 -22.62 -40.83
N TYR A 127 -19.86 -23.53 -41.79
CA TYR A 127 -18.89 -24.63 -41.77
C TYR A 127 -18.16 -24.69 -43.11
N GLU A 128 -16.83 -24.78 -43.05
CA GLU A 128 -15.96 -24.95 -44.21
C GLU A 128 -14.89 -26.01 -43.89
N VAL A 129 -14.33 -26.62 -44.91
CA VAL A 129 -13.28 -27.62 -44.74
C VAL A 129 -12.25 -27.54 -45.87
N TRP A 130 -10.98 -27.58 -45.51
CA TRP A 130 -9.88 -27.79 -46.44
C TRP A 130 -9.70 -29.28 -46.69
N ASP A 131 -9.90 -29.68 -47.93
CA ASP A 131 -9.56 -31.02 -48.38
C ASP A 131 -8.09 -31.04 -48.81
N ALA A 132 -7.24 -31.61 -47.96
CA ALA A 132 -5.83 -31.72 -48.25
C ALA A 132 -5.49 -32.73 -49.35
N GLU A 133 -6.40 -33.59 -49.80
CA GLU A 133 -6.17 -34.40 -50.99
C GLU A 133 -6.35 -33.58 -52.28
N LEU A 134 -7.25 -32.59 -52.24
CA LEU A 134 -7.56 -31.72 -53.38
C LEU A 134 -6.79 -30.39 -53.38
N GLY A 135 -6.31 -29.93 -52.21
CA GLY A 135 -5.64 -28.65 -52.04
C GLY A 135 -6.58 -27.44 -52.19
N GLU A 136 -7.85 -27.60 -51.81
CA GLU A 136 -8.88 -26.56 -51.92
C GLU A 136 -9.96 -26.65 -50.81
N MET A 137 -10.71 -25.55 -50.64
CA MET A 137 -11.91 -25.51 -49.80
C MET A 137 -13.08 -26.19 -50.50
N LEU A 138 -13.85 -27.03 -49.80
CA LEU A 138 -14.93 -27.82 -50.41
C LEU A 138 -16.25 -27.05 -50.63
N PHE A 139 -16.60 -26.10 -49.78
CA PHE A 139 -17.91 -25.43 -49.78
C PHE A 139 -17.85 -23.97 -50.25
N GLN A 140 -17.07 -23.73 -51.30
CA GLN A 140 -16.94 -22.41 -51.92
C GLN A 140 -18.28 -21.92 -52.52
N GLY A 141 -18.63 -20.65 -52.27
CA GLY A 141 -19.89 -20.06 -52.71
C GLY A 141 -20.09 -18.61 -52.24
N ILE A 142 -21.26 -18.02 -52.51
CA ILE A 142 -21.60 -16.65 -52.07
C ILE A 142 -21.55 -16.60 -50.53
N GLY A 143 -20.59 -15.88 -49.97
CA GLY A 143 -20.35 -15.75 -48.52
C GLY A 143 -19.46 -16.83 -47.89
N GLY A 144 -19.04 -17.85 -48.64
CA GLY A 144 -18.16 -18.97 -48.21
C GLY A 144 -18.77 -19.93 -47.19
N GLY A 145 -18.28 -21.18 -47.17
CA GLY A 145 -18.80 -22.26 -46.34
C GLY A 145 -20.27 -22.61 -46.57
N CYS A 146 -20.68 -23.75 -46.03
CA CYS A 146 -22.08 -24.15 -45.98
C CYS A 146 -22.75 -23.76 -44.65
N ASP A 147 -24.08 -23.70 -44.65
CA ASP A 147 -24.86 -23.45 -43.43
C ASP A 147 -25.31 -24.79 -42.83
N ILE A 148 -24.91 -25.09 -41.59
CA ILE A 148 -25.21 -26.40 -40.96
C ILE A 148 -26.70 -26.58 -40.61
N HIS A 149 -27.44 -25.47 -40.57
CA HIS A 149 -28.89 -25.43 -40.47
C HIS A 149 -29.42 -24.25 -41.29
N THR A 150 -30.71 -24.29 -41.64
CA THR A 150 -31.35 -23.15 -42.31
C THR A 150 -31.35 -21.92 -41.41
N ARG A 151 -31.00 -20.75 -41.93
CA ARG A 151 -30.99 -19.49 -41.18
C ARG A 151 -32.32 -18.76 -41.30
N SER A 152 -32.94 -18.44 -40.18
CA SER A 152 -34.12 -17.57 -40.08
C SER A 152 -34.19 -16.91 -38.69
N LEU A 153 -35.11 -15.98 -38.47
CA LEU A 153 -35.29 -15.32 -37.17
C LEU A 153 -35.63 -16.29 -36.02
N GLU A 154 -36.31 -17.39 -36.35
CA GLU A 154 -36.68 -18.44 -35.40
C GLU A 154 -35.63 -19.57 -35.37
N ASN A 155 -34.78 -19.68 -36.40
CA ASN A 155 -33.76 -20.71 -36.56
C ASN A 155 -32.35 -20.09 -36.67
N ARG A 156 -31.74 -19.82 -35.51
CA ARG A 156 -30.49 -19.04 -35.40
C ARG A 156 -29.54 -19.62 -34.37
N SER A 157 -28.24 -19.46 -34.59
CA SER A 157 -27.18 -19.98 -33.70
C SER A 157 -26.00 -19.02 -33.54
N GLY A 158 -25.14 -19.31 -32.57
CA GLY A 158 -23.97 -18.48 -32.24
C GLY A 158 -23.02 -19.09 -31.22
N TYR A 159 -21.92 -18.39 -30.94
CA TYR A 159 -20.82 -18.76 -30.05
C TYR A 159 -20.35 -20.19 -30.30
N VAL A 160 -19.87 -20.38 -31.52
CA VAL A 160 -19.60 -21.70 -32.09
C VAL A 160 -18.25 -22.22 -31.60
N GLY A 161 -18.13 -23.54 -31.55
CA GLY A 161 -16.86 -24.22 -31.32
C GLY A 161 -16.87 -25.57 -32.00
N LEU A 162 -15.70 -26.13 -32.26
CA LEU A 162 -15.56 -27.42 -32.92
C LEU A 162 -14.48 -28.29 -32.25
N ASP A 163 -14.72 -29.60 -32.29
CA ASP A 163 -13.69 -30.62 -32.10
C ASP A 163 -13.74 -31.60 -33.29
N VAL A 164 -12.67 -32.36 -33.51
CA VAL A 164 -12.58 -33.38 -34.55
C VAL A 164 -12.31 -34.72 -33.90
N ASP A 165 -13.03 -35.74 -34.33
CA ASP A 165 -12.82 -37.11 -33.85
C ASP A 165 -11.63 -37.80 -34.52
N SER A 166 -11.31 -39.02 -34.10
CA SER A 166 -10.17 -39.75 -34.67
C SER A 166 -10.38 -40.21 -36.13
N GLU A 167 -11.59 -40.13 -36.67
CA GLU A 167 -11.96 -40.47 -38.05
C GLU A 167 -11.97 -39.24 -38.98
N GLY A 168 -11.76 -38.03 -38.45
CA GLY A 168 -11.83 -36.78 -39.19
C GLY A 168 -13.25 -36.23 -39.32
N LYS A 169 -14.19 -36.62 -38.45
CA LYS A 169 -15.54 -36.04 -38.40
C LYS A 169 -15.55 -34.84 -37.46
N ALA A 170 -16.15 -33.76 -37.93
CA ALA A 170 -16.36 -32.57 -37.11
C ALA A 170 -17.50 -32.77 -36.10
N VAL A 171 -17.29 -32.28 -34.88
CA VAL A 171 -18.29 -32.18 -33.83
C VAL A 171 -18.40 -30.71 -33.47
N ILE A 172 -19.53 -30.10 -33.82
CA ILE A 172 -19.76 -28.66 -33.66
C ILE A 172 -20.71 -28.44 -32.48
N GLY A 173 -20.44 -27.45 -31.65
CA GLY A 173 -21.33 -27.00 -30.60
C GLY A 173 -21.63 -25.53 -30.75
N ASN A 174 -22.87 -25.17 -30.44
CA ASN A 174 -23.35 -23.81 -30.45
C ASN A 174 -24.53 -23.66 -29.49
N HIS A 175 -24.86 -22.43 -29.13
CA HIS A 175 -26.21 -22.18 -28.66
C HIS A 175 -27.13 -22.03 -29.87
N HIS A 176 -28.28 -22.68 -29.85
CA HIS A 176 -29.17 -22.76 -31.01
C HIS A 176 -30.61 -22.55 -30.57
N SER A 177 -31.35 -21.78 -31.36
CA SER A 177 -32.80 -21.72 -31.28
C SER A 177 -33.39 -22.20 -32.58
N ASP A 178 -34.42 -23.04 -32.48
CA ASP A 178 -35.17 -23.64 -33.60
C ASP A 178 -36.68 -23.35 -33.50
N GLY A 179 -37.04 -22.24 -32.84
CA GLY A 179 -38.41 -21.86 -32.52
C GLY A 179 -38.91 -22.40 -31.19
N GLU A 180 -38.20 -23.35 -30.55
CA GLU A 180 -38.55 -23.89 -29.21
C GLU A 180 -37.73 -23.27 -28.06
N GLY A 181 -37.14 -22.10 -28.29
CA GLY A 181 -36.26 -21.40 -27.36
C GLY A 181 -34.78 -21.75 -27.55
N TRP A 182 -33.91 -21.06 -26.82
CA TRP A 182 -32.45 -21.27 -26.91
C TRP A 182 -31.97 -22.43 -26.04
N ALA A 183 -30.99 -23.18 -26.55
CA ALA A 183 -30.25 -24.17 -25.77
C ALA A 183 -28.90 -24.50 -26.41
N THR A 184 -27.98 -24.98 -25.59
CA THR A 184 -26.78 -25.67 -26.08
C THR A 184 -27.14 -26.90 -26.93
N THR A 185 -26.58 -26.95 -28.13
CA THR A 185 -26.80 -28.01 -29.12
C THR A 185 -25.47 -28.49 -29.68
N VAL A 186 -25.35 -29.81 -29.85
CA VAL A 186 -24.20 -30.48 -30.46
C VAL A 186 -24.61 -31.12 -31.79
N TRP A 187 -23.77 -30.92 -32.80
CA TRP A 187 -23.93 -31.38 -34.18
C TRP A 187 -22.76 -32.29 -34.52
N TYR A 188 -23.07 -33.53 -34.88
CA TYR A 188 -22.07 -34.52 -35.31
C TYR A 188 -22.11 -34.60 -36.83
N ASP A 189 -20.96 -34.54 -37.49
CA ASP A 189 -20.89 -34.77 -38.94
C ASP A 189 -21.37 -36.20 -39.26
N TYR A 190 -22.19 -36.36 -40.29
CA TYR A 190 -22.72 -37.67 -40.69
C TYR A 190 -21.63 -38.52 -41.36
N GLU A 191 -20.90 -37.89 -42.28
CA GLU A 191 -19.75 -38.43 -43.01
C GLU A 191 -18.72 -37.31 -43.13
N PRO A 192 -17.41 -37.61 -42.97
CA PRO A 192 -16.37 -36.59 -43.02
C PRO A 192 -16.55 -35.69 -44.25
N THR A 193 -16.42 -34.38 -44.06
CA THR A 193 -16.39 -33.38 -45.17
C THR A 193 -17.70 -33.27 -45.96
N SER A 194 -18.83 -33.77 -45.45
CA SER A 194 -20.08 -33.82 -46.23
C SER A 194 -20.95 -32.56 -46.16
N CYS A 195 -20.70 -31.68 -45.17
CA CYS A 195 -21.61 -30.60 -44.75
C CYS A 195 -23.00 -31.10 -44.31
N PHE A 196 -23.24 -32.40 -44.30
CA PHE A 196 -24.47 -32.98 -43.82
C PHE A 196 -24.27 -33.42 -42.38
N PHE A 197 -24.72 -32.58 -41.45
CA PHE A 197 -24.70 -32.94 -40.04
C PHE A 197 -25.83 -33.92 -39.73
N SER A 198 -25.54 -34.90 -38.88
CA SER A 198 -26.40 -36.01 -38.51
C SER A 198 -27.85 -35.55 -38.21
N PRO A 199 -28.89 -36.28 -38.67
CA PRO A 199 -30.28 -35.98 -38.30
C PRO A 199 -30.52 -36.11 -36.78
N TYR A 200 -29.56 -36.68 -36.05
CA TYR A 200 -29.55 -36.82 -34.60
C TYR A 200 -28.84 -35.66 -33.89
N ARG A 201 -28.96 -34.42 -34.40
CA ARG A 201 -28.58 -33.21 -33.64
C ARG A 201 -29.07 -33.35 -32.20
N THR A 202 -28.21 -33.05 -31.24
CA THR A 202 -28.50 -33.35 -29.84
C THR A 202 -28.51 -32.06 -29.04
N LYS A 203 -29.72 -31.57 -28.75
CA LYS A 203 -29.98 -30.50 -27.76
C LYS A 203 -29.82 -31.08 -26.35
N VAL A 204 -29.22 -30.33 -25.42
CA VAL A 204 -29.22 -30.71 -24.00
C VAL A 204 -30.69 -30.79 -23.53
N PRO A 205 -31.16 -31.89 -22.91
CA PRO A 205 -32.56 -32.04 -22.56
C PRO A 205 -33.03 -30.99 -21.56
N ASP A 206 -34.24 -30.46 -21.75
CA ASP A 206 -34.88 -29.53 -20.82
C ASP A 206 -34.88 -30.03 -19.37
N SER A 207 -35.09 -31.33 -19.15
CA SER A 207 -35.06 -31.94 -17.81
C SER A 207 -33.71 -31.78 -17.13
N THR A 208 -32.63 -31.82 -17.91
CA THR A 208 -31.25 -31.69 -17.43
C THR A 208 -30.93 -30.22 -17.20
N MET A 209 -31.28 -29.33 -18.13
CA MET A 209 -31.06 -27.88 -17.95
C MET A 209 -31.85 -27.28 -16.79
N LYS A 210 -33.06 -27.78 -16.50
CA LYS A 210 -33.90 -27.33 -15.37
C LYS A 210 -33.45 -27.88 -14.01
N TYR A 211 -32.47 -28.78 -13.97
CA TYR A 211 -32.00 -29.36 -12.72
C TYR A 211 -31.28 -28.31 -11.87
N GLY A 212 -31.66 -28.18 -10.59
CA GLY A 212 -31.05 -27.20 -9.69
C GLY A 212 -31.54 -25.75 -9.86
N ILE A 213 -32.39 -25.48 -10.86
CA ILE A 213 -32.92 -24.13 -11.14
C ILE A 213 -34.22 -23.89 -10.36
N SER A 214 -34.39 -22.67 -9.84
CA SER A 214 -35.57 -22.30 -9.06
C SER A 214 -36.85 -22.30 -9.93
N GLN A 215 -38.01 -22.53 -9.30
CA GLN A 215 -39.28 -22.56 -10.04
C GLN A 215 -39.65 -21.20 -10.64
N SER A 216 -39.21 -20.10 -10.02
CA SER A 216 -39.35 -18.74 -10.54
C SER A 216 -38.53 -18.54 -11.81
N ASP A 217 -37.27 -18.93 -11.81
CA ASP A 217 -36.36 -18.72 -12.96
C ASP A 217 -36.76 -19.63 -14.14
N ILE A 218 -37.26 -20.84 -13.85
CA ILE A 218 -37.91 -21.67 -14.86
C ILE A 218 -39.11 -20.93 -15.51
N GLY A 219 -39.89 -20.19 -14.71
CA GLY A 219 -41.03 -19.40 -15.16
C GLY A 219 -40.66 -18.20 -16.04
N TYR A 220 -39.50 -17.58 -15.78
CA TYR A 220 -38.94 -16.49 -16.59
C TYR A 220 -38.24 -16.96 -17.88
N GLY A 221 -37.91 -18.25 -17.96
CA GLY A 221 -37.17 -18.80 -19.10
C GLY A 221 -35.66 -18.79 -18.92
N ASP A 222 -35.19 -18.47 -17.71
CA ASP A 222 -33.78 -18.39 -17.32
C ASP A 222 -33.18 -19.77 -17.07
N TRP A 223 -33.89 -20.87 -17.33
CA TRP A 223 -33.35 -22.22 -17.24
C TRP A 223 -32.52 -22.63 -18.47
N ARG A 224 -32.40 -21.75 -19.48
CA ARG A 224 -31.72 -22.04 -20.74
C ARG A 224 -30.22 -21.94 -20.55
N PHE A 225 -29.51 -23.01 -20.85
CA PHE A 225 -28.05 -22.99 -20.85
C PHE A 225 -27.54 -22.63 -22.24
N LEU A 226 -26.75 -21.57 -22.30
CA LEU A 226 -26.18 -20.98 -23.51
C LEU A 226 -24.66 -21.07 -23.45
N TRP A 227 -24.01 -20.47 -24.45
CA TRP A 227 -22.57 -20.22 -24.38
C TRP A 227 -21.74 -21.50 -24.14
N PRO A 228 -21.87 -22.52 -25.00
CA PRO A 228 -21.16 -23.77 -24.77
C PRO A 228 -19.67 -23.70 -25.10
N SER A 229 -18.87 -24.36 -24.28
CA SER A 229 -17.58 -24.94 -24.63
C SER A 229 -17.73 -26.47 -24.70
N LEU A 230 -17.04 -27.12 -25.64
CA LEU A 230 -17.20 -28.55 -25.90
C LEU A 230 -15.88 -29.29 -26.15
N GLU A 231 -15.87 -30.57 -25.81
CA GLU A 231 -14.80 -31.52 -26.14
C GLU A 231 -15.40 -32.88 -26.54
N TYR A 232 -14.85 -33.52 -27.58
CA TYR A 232 -15.20 -34.87 -27.99
C TYR A 232 -14.09 -35.85 -27.60
N HIS A 233 -14.28 -36.47 -26.44
CA HIS A 233 -13.27 -37.30 -25.80
C HIS A 233 -13.42 -38.77 -26.18
N ILE A 234 -12.36 -39.35 -26.73
CA ILE A 234 -12.26 -40.78 -27.05
C ILE A 234 -11.10 -41.35 -26.25
N PHE A 235 -11.38 -42.30 -25.37
CA PHE A 235 -10.37 -42.96 -24.55
C PHE A 235 -10.77 -44.41 -24.25
N GLU A 236 -9.84 -45.35 -24.39
CA GLU A 236 -10.04 -46.80 -24.17
C GLU A 236 -11.28 -47.42 -24.88
N GLY A 237 -11.73 -46.81 -25.99
CA GLY A 237 -12.89 -47.25 -26.77
C GLY A 237 -14.22 -46.69 -26.29
N ASP A 238 -14.24 -45.94 -25.19
CA ASP A 238 -15.38 -45.15 -24.76
C ASP A 238 -15.36 -43.77 -25.44
N THR A 239 -16.54 -43.19 -25.57
CA THR A 239 -16.73 -41.87 -26.19
C THR A 239 -17.61 -41.02 -25.31
N VAL A 240 -17.16 -39.80 -25.01
CA VAL A 240 -17.88 -38.84 -24.19
C VAL A 240 -17.86 -37.48 -24.87
N THR A 241 -19.03 -36.86 -24.98
CA THR A 241 -19.14 -35.44 -25.34
C THR A 241 -19.29 -34.64 -24.05
N HIS A 242 -18.33 -33.78 -23.81
CA HIS A 242 -18.31 -32.84 -22.71
C HIS A 242 -18.89 -31.51 -23.17
N VAL A 243 -19.78 -30.94 -22.38
CA VAL A 243 -20.36 -29.63 -22.63
C VAL A 243 -20.35 -28.84 -21.34
N PHE A 244 -19.73 -27.67 -21.36
CA PHE A 244 -19.72 -26.74 -20.24
C PHE A 244 -20.43 -25.46 -20.68
N SER A 245 -21.51 -25.09 -19.99
CA SER A 245 -22.42 -24.03 -20.43
C SER A 245 -22.96 -23.26 -19.23
N GLN A 246 -23.37 -22.03 -19.46
CA GLN A 246 -23.86 -21.15 -18.41
C GLN A 246 -25.33 -20.79 -18.66
N GLN A 247 -26.05 -20.61 -17.57
CA GLN A 247 -27.43 -20.19 -17.52
C GLN A 247 -27.61 -18.84 -18.24
N SER A 248 -28.71 -18.67 -18.95
CA SER A 248 -29.14 -17.38 -19.49
C SER A 248 -29.90 -16.63 -18.42
N GLU A 249 -29.61 -15.35 -18.26
CA GLU A 249 -30.39 -14.45 -17.43
C GLU A 249 -31.10 -13.41 -18.28
N ASN A 250 -32.41 -13.30 -18.09
CA ASN A 250 -33.20 -12.15 -18.58
C ASN A 250 -33.48 -11.15 -17.45
N LYS A 251 -33.05 -11.45 -16.23
CA LYS A 251 -33.02 -10.52 -15.11
C LYS A 251 -31.65 -9.87 -15.07
N ASP A 252 -31.65 -8.56 -14.93
CA ASP A 252 -30.45 -7.74 -14.83
C ASP A 252 -30.46 -7.12 -13.42
N PRO A 253 -29.39 -7.19 -12.62
CA PRO A 253 -28.24 -8.12 -12.64
C PRO A 253 -28.36 -9.20 -11.54
N GLU A 254 -28.18 -10.49 -11.88
CA GLU A 254 -28.02 -11.62 -10.93
C GLU A 254 -26.89 -12.53 -11.45
N SER A 255 -26.26 -13.34 -10.60
CA SER A 255 -25.19 -14.27 -10.98
C SER A 255 -25.70 -15.59 -11.57
N SER A 256 -25.13 -16.02 -12.70
CA SER A 256 -25.56 -17.19 -13.48
C SER A 256 -24.96 -18.53 -13.01
N ASN A 257 -25.77 -19.59 -12.96
CA ASN A 257 -25.25 -20.95 -12.75
C ASN A 257 -24.44 -21.43 -13.97
N ILE A 258 -23.30 -22.09 -13.73
CA ILE A 258 -22.56 -22.83 -14.75
C ILE A 258 -22.73 -24.33 -14.51
N HIS A 259 -23.19 -25.05 -15.54
CA HIS A 259 -23.40 -26.48 -15.50
C HIS A 259 -22.49 -27.21 -16.47
N TYR A 260 -21.99 -28.36 -16.02
CA TYR A 260 -21.35 -29.36 -16.85
C TYR A 260 -22.35 -30.48 -17.22
N PHE A 261 -22.47 -30.70 -18.53
CA PHE A 261 -23.29 -31.74 -19.13
C PHE A 261 -22.39 -32.79 -19.79
N ARG A 262 -22.67 -34.06 -19.48
CA ARG A 262 -21.93 -35.21 -19.98
C ARG A 262 -22.84 -36.09 -20.83
N ARG A 263 -22.41 -36.40 -22.06
CA ARG A 263 -23.10 -37.37 -22.92
C ARG A 263 -22.19 -38.56 -23.18
N VAL A 264 -22.60 -39.74 -22.72
CA VAL A 264 -21.82 -40.98 -22.88
C VAL A 264 -22.33 -41.75 -24.09
N GLY A 265 -21.41 -42.14 -24.98
CA GLY A 265 -21.67 -42.91 -26.20
C GLY A 265 -21.41 -42.11 -27.48
N SER A 266 -21.45 -42.80 -28.61
CA SER A 266 -21.16 -42.23 -29.93
C SER A 266 -22.22 -41.21 -30.38
N ASP A 267 -21.96 -40.52 -31.49
CA ASP A 267 -22.89 -39.65 -32.21
C ASP A 267 -24.34 -40.20 -32.30
N THR A 268 -24.49 -41.50 -32.55
CA THR A 268 -25.76 -42.19 -32.84
C THR A 268 -26.40 -42.90 -31.65
N LEU A 269 -25.62 -43.31 -30.63
CA LEU A 269 -26.10 -44.13 -29.51
C LEU A 269 -25.84 -43.52 -28.12
N GLY A 270 -25.48 -42.23 -28.04
CA GLY A 270 -25.17 -41.58 -26.77
C GLY A 270 -26.38 -41.09 -25.97
N ALA A 271 -26.23 -41.05 -24.64
CA ALA A 271 -27.22 -40.57 -23.69
C ALA A 271 -26.62 -39.52 -22.74
N TRP A 272 -27.42 -38.50 -22.40
CA TRP A 272 -27.05 -37.49 -21.41
C TRP A 272 -27.14 -38.07 -20.00
N ASP A 273 -26.14 -37.78 -19.18
CA ASP A 273 -26.18 -38.07 -17.75
C ASP A 273 -27.27 -37.23 -17.07
N TYR A 274 -27.88 -37.81 -16.04
CA TYR A 274 -28.82 -37.12 -15.16
C TYR A 274 -28.60 -37.60 -13.71
N PRO A 275 -28.42 -36.69 -12.74
CA PRO A 275 -28.40 -35.23 -12.90
C PRO A 275 -27.11 -34.70 -13.57
N PRO A 276 -27.11 -33.47 -14.11
CA PRO A 276 -25.88 -32.78 -14.50
C PRO A 276 -25.06 -32.36 -13.28
N VAL A 277 -23.84 -31.87 -13.51
CA VAL A 277 -23.01 -31.28 -12.44
C VAL A 277 -23.22 -29.77 -12.43
N ILE A 278 -23.67 -29.25 -11.29
CA ILE A 278 -23.68 -27.81 -11.01
C ILE A 278 -22.28 -27.46 -10.53
N VAL A 279 -21.58 -26.59 -11.26
CA VAL A 279 -20.17 -26.30 -11.02
C VAL A 279 -20.04 -25.06 -10.14
N ASP A 280 -20.61 -23.94 -10.58
CA ASP A 280 -20.52 -22.69 -9.83
C ASP A 280 -21.67 -21.72 -10.15
N THR A 281 -21.74 -20.60 -9.44
CA THR A 281 -22.62 -19.47 -9.73
C THR A 281 -21.76 -18.21 -9.89
N THR A 282 -21.71 -17.63 -11.10
CA THR A 282 -20.77 -16.55 -11.41
C THR A 282 -21.36 -15.53 -12.39
N PRO A 283 -20.98 -14.24 -12.23
CA PRO A 283 -21.40 -13.15 -13.11
C PRO A 283 -20.56 -12.99 -14.38
N VAL A 284 -19.63 -13.90 -14.69
CA VAL A 284 -18.79 -13.82 -15.91
C VAL A 284 -19.05 -15.00 -16.84
N ILE A 285 -19.03 -14.75 -18.15
CA ILE A 285 -19.25 -15.76 -19.19
C ILE A 285 -17.94 -16.35 -19.70
N SER A 286 -17.13 -16.87 -18.77
CA SER A 286 -15.79 -17.38 -19.04
C SER A 286 -15.60 -18.78 -18.48
N GLN A 287 -16.08 -19.78 -19.23
CA GLN A 287 -15.96 -21.19 -18.90
C GLN A 287 -15.49 -22.01 -20.10
N THR A 288 -14.57 -22.95 -19.86
CA THR A 288 -14.14 -23.89 -20.88
C THR A 288 -13.87 -25.29 -20.33
N VAL A 289 -14.03 -26.29 -21.20
CA VAL A 289 -13.71 -27.69 -20.90
C VAL A 289 -12.61 -28.15 -21.85
N VAL A 290 -11.64 -28.88 -21.32
CA VAL A 290 -10.57 -29.52 -22.10
C VAL A 290 -10.47 -30.99 -21.75
N SER A 291 -10.18 -31.83 -22.75
CA SER A 291 -10.03 -33.27 -22.59
C SER A 291 -8.66 -33.74 -23.07
N SER A 292 -8.07 -34.69 -22.35
CA SER A 292 -6.78 -35.26 -22.73
C SER A 292 -6.93 -36.19 -23.94
N ARG A 293 -6.01 -36.09 -24.91
CA ARG A 293 -5.96 -37.03 -26.03
C ARG A 293 -5.30 -38.37 -25.68
N VAL A 294 -4.68 -38.49 -24.51
CA VAL A 294 -3.87 -39.66 -24.10
C VAL A 294 -4.36 -40.35 -22.82
N SER A 295 -5.27 -39.73 -22.08
CA SER A 295 -5.81 -40.27 -20.82
C SER A 295 -7.31 -39.99 -20.67
N GLY A 296 -7.93 -40.54 -19.63
CA GLY A 296 -9.30 -40.21 -19.20
C GLY A 296 -9.43 -38.85 -18.51
N LYS A 297 -8.39 -38.00 -18.55
CA LYS A 297 -8.37 -36.69 -17.89
C LYS A 297 -9.25 -35.67 -18.61
N VAL A 298 -10.06 -34.96 -17.84
CA VAL A 298 -10.91 -33.85 -18.28
C VAL A 298 -10.81 -32.75 -17.24
N VAL A 299 -10.74 -31.49 -17.68
CA VAL A 299 -10.67 -30.34 -16.77
C VAL A 299 -11.79 -29.37 -17.11
N LEU A 300 -12.54 -28.96 -16.09
CA LEU A 300 -13.42 -27.81 -16.15
C LEU A 300 -12.66 -26.64 -15.56
N ILE A 301 -12.69 -25.50 -16.24
CA ILE A 301 -11.99 -24.31 -15.82
C ILE A 301 -12.83 -23.10 -16.19
N TRP A 302 -12.93 -22.16 -15.25
CA TRP A 302 -13.75 -20.97 -15.39
C TRP A 302 -13.13 -19.81 -14.62
N GLN A 303 -13.54 -18.61 -14.99
CA GLN A 303 -13.25 -17.41 -14.21
C GLN A 303 -14.45 -17.07 -13.34
N ALA A 304 -14.18 -16.50 -12.16
CA ALA A 304 -15.20 -15.97 -11.27
C ALA A 304 -14.58 -14.92 -10.34
N PRO A 305 -15.38 -14.03 -9.74
CA PRO A 305 -14.87 -13.06 -8.77
C PRO A 305 -14.10 -13.74 -7.63
N PRO A 306 -13.00 -13.12 -7.15
CA PRO A 306 -12.23 -13.66 -6.04
C PRO A 306 -13.10 -14.03 -4.85
N GLY A 307 -12.74 -15.12 -4.18
CA GLY A 307 -13.42 -15.60 -2.99
C GLY A 307 -13.29 -14.66 -1.79
N GLN A 308 -13.87 -15.02 -0.64
CA GLN A 308 -13.81 -14.16 0.55
C GLN A 308 -12.37 -13.94 1.06
N TYR A 309 -11.51 -14.93 0.84
CA TYR A 309 -10.10 -14.90 1.22
C TYR A 309 -9.24 -15.36 0.05
N PRO A 310 -7.97 -14.93 -0.02
CA PRO A 310 -7.03 -15.39 -1.04
C PRO A 310 -6.98 -16.93 -1.11
N GLY A 311 -7.33 -17.48 -2.27
CA GLY A 311 -7.32 -18.93 -2.55
C GLY A 311 -8.52 -19.70 -2.03
N ASP A 312 -9.59 -19.04 -1.61
CA ASP A 312 -10.86 -19.69 -1.25
C ASP A 312 -11.39 -20.48 -2.47
N PRO A 313 -11.71 -21.79 -2.31
CA PRO A 313 -12.20 -22.63 -3.41
C PRO A 313 -13.62 -22.27 -3.88
N GLU A 314 -14.37 -21.48 -3.11
CA GLU A 314 -15.66 -20.93 -3.54
C GLU A 314 -15.48 -19.49 -4.02
N SER A 315 -16.08 -19.18 -5.17
CA SER A 315 -16.12 -17.82 -5.72
C SER A 315 -17.25 -17.01 -5.05
N LEU A 316 -17.14 -15.68 -5.10
CA LEU A 316 -18.21 -14.80 -4.64
C LEU A 316 -19.13 -14.42 -5.80
N ALA A 317 -20.44 -14.43 -5.55
CA ALA A 317 -21.44 -13.81 -6.40
C ALA A 317 -21.47 -12.30 -6.10
N ARG A 318 -20.55 -11.53 -6.69
CA ARG A 318 -20.52 -10.05 -6.59
C ARG A 318 -20.87 -9.41 -7.93
N ASP A 319 -22.15 -9.06 -8.09
CA ASP A 319 -22.64 -8.31 -9.26
C ASP A 319 -22.33 -6.80 -9.15
N GLU A 320 -22.09 -6.26 -7.95
CA GLU A 320 -22.04 -4.82 -7.65
C GLU A 320 -20.69 -4.13 -7.89
N LEU A 321 -19.66 -4.84 -8.37
CA LEU A 321 -18.30 -4.29 -8.51
C LEU A 321 -18.07 -3.47 -9.80
N ASP A 322 -19.04 -3.41 -10.71
CA ASP A 322 -18.91 -2.65 -11.95
C ASP A 322 -20.28 -2.14 -12.46
N PRO A 323 -20.69 -0.89 -12.13
CA PRO A 323 -22.02 -0.37 -12.43
C PRO A 323 -22.29 -0.05 -13.93
N GLY A 324 -21.49 -0.57 -14.87
CA GLY A 324 -21.56 -0.19 -16.29
C GLY A 324 -22.13 -1.20 -17.28
N LEU A 325 -21.97 -2.52 -17.06
CA LEU A 325 -22.14 -3.53 -18.13
C LEU A 325 -23.01 -4.76 -17.81
N GLY A 326 -23.51 -4.93 -16.59
CA GLY A 326 -24.38 -6.05 -16.21
C GLY A 326 -23.71 -7.45 -16.22
N VAL A 327 -22.40 -7.55 -16.51
CA VAL A 327 -21.59 -8.79 -16.50
C VAL A 327 -20.17 -8.44 -16.01
N ASN A 328 -19.64 -9.10 -14.98
CA ASN A 328 -18.32 -8.78 -14.40
C ASN A 328 -17.18 -9.47 -15.16
N GLN A 329 -16.65 -8.83 -16.20
CA GLN A 329 -15.52 -9.35 -16.97
C GLN A 329 -14.13 -8.90 -16.48
N ARG A 330 -14.07 -7.98 -15.50
CA ARG A 330 -12.83 -7.24 -15.15
C ARG A 330 -12.12 -7.76 -13.90
N PHE A 331 -12.85 -8.41 -12.99
CA PHE A 331 -12.33 -8.80 -11.68
C PHE A 331 -12.50 -10.30 -11.44
N ASN A 332 -11.60 -11.13 -11.98
CA ASN A 332 -11.74 -12.58 -11.86
C ASN A 332 -10.47 -13.31 -11.42
N ASP A 333 -10.67 -14.26 -10.50
CA ASP A 333 -9.77 -15.39 -10.27
C ASP A 333 -10.09 -16.53 -11.25
N ILE A 334 -9.14 -17.44 -11.43
CA ILE A 334 -9.30 -18.64 -12.27
C ILE A 334 -9.46 -19.87 -11.38
N TYR A 335 -10.54 -20.60 -11.62
CA TYR A 335 -10.92 -21.79 -10.89
C TYR A 335 -10.91 -23.02 -11.79
N TYR A 336 -10.49 -24.17 -11.27
CA TYR A 336 -10.60 -25.42 -12.03
C TYR A 336 -10.96 -26.64 -11.17
N MET A 337 -11.47 -27.67 -11.84
CA MET A 337 -11.73 -29.00 -11.30
C MET A 337 -11.27 -30.07 -12.30
N VAL A 338 -10.73 -31.17 -11.78
CA VAL A 338 -10.17 -32.25 -12.61
C VAL A 338 -10.97 -33.53 -12.43
N SER A 339 -11.25 -34.20 -13.53
CA SER A 339 -11.74 -35.57 -13.58
C SER A 339 -10.68 -36.46 -14.21
N THR A 340 -10.47 -37.66 -13.66
CA THR A 340 -9.56 -38.68 -14.23
C THR A 340 -10.30 -39.84 -14.89
N ASN A 341 -11.63 -39.76 -15.00
CA ASN A 341 -12.50 -40.82 -15.50
C ASN A 341 -13.55 -40.27 -16.48
N MET A 342 -13.10 -39.45 -17.42
CA MET A 342 -13.90 -38.85 -18.49
C MET A 342 -15.12 -38.10 -17.95
N GLY A 343 -14.94 -37.33 -16.87
CA GLY A 343 -15.98 -36.48 -16.28
C GLY A 343 -17.06 -37.20 -15.48
N ALA A 344 -16.86 -38.47 -15.09
CA ALA A 344 -17.83 -39.22 -14.27
C ALA A 344 -17.76 -38.84 -12.78
N SER A 345 -16.60 -38.38 -12.30
CA SER A 345 -16.42 -37.80 -10.97
C SER A 345 -15.33 -36.71 -10.99
N TRP A 346 -15.40 -35.77 -10.06
CA TRP A 346 -14.54 -34.59 -10.02
C TRP A 346 -13.74 -34.47 -8.73
N SER A 347 -12.55 -33.88 -8.82
CA SER A 347 -11.78 -33.36 -7.69
C SER A 347 -12.51 -32.19 -7.02
N PRO A 348 -12.07 -31.74 -5.82
CA PRO A 348 -12.48 -30.45 -5.30
C PRO A 348 -12.14 -29.30 -6.27
N LYS A 349 -12.87 -28.18 -6.14
CA LYS A 349 -12.55 -26.89 -6.77
C LYS A 349 -11.20 -26.38 -6.27
N ILE A 350 -10.45 -25.74 -7.15
CA ILE A 350 -9.17 -25.10 -6.85
C ILE A 350 -9.21 -23.68 -7.40
N ASN A 351 -8.96 -22.69 -6.56
CA ASN A 351 -8.65 -21.32 -6.97
C ASN A 351 -7.15 -21.24 -7.29
N MET A 352 -6.82 -21.06 -8.57
CA MET A 352 -5.46 -21.15 -9.11
C MET A 352 -4.66 -19.85 -8.90
N THR A 353 -5.30 -18.71 -9.15
CA THR A 353 -4.70 -17.37 -9.09
C THR A 353 -4.74 -16.80 -7.68
N ALA A 354 -5.83 -17.06 -6.95
CA ALA A 354 -5.96 -16.82 -5.51
C ALA A 354 -5.70 -15.36 -5.10
N PHE A 355 -6.17 -14.36 -5.86
CA PHE A 355 -5.85 -12.93 -5.69
C PHE A 355 -5.97 -12.41 -4.24
N ASP A 356 -5.05 -11.50 -3.85
CA ASP A 356 -4.99 -10.87 -2.53
C ASP A 356 -4.97 -9.33 -2.67
N SER A 357 -6.11 -8.70 -2.35
CA SER A 357 -6.27 -7.26 -2.49
C SER A 357 -5.41 -6.45 -1.52
N THR A 358 -4.84 -7.05 -0.47
CA THR A 358 -4.00 -6.34 0.50
C THR A 358 -2.59 -6.04 -0.03
N VAL A 359 -2.15 -6.80 -1.04
CA VAL A 359 -0.84 -6.66 -1.68
C VAL A 359 -0.94 -6.29 -3.16
N GLY A 360 -2.15 -6.30 -3.72
CA GLY A 360 -2.38 -6.07 -5.14
C GLY A 360 -1.93 -7.25 -5.99
N GLY A 361 -1.91 -7.06 -7.31
CA GLY A 361 -1.47 -8.10 -8.25
C GLY A 361 -2.27 -8.09 -9.54
N TRP A 362 -2.57 -9.28 -10.06
CA TRP A 362 -3.21 -9.43 -11.37
C TRP A 362 -4.57 -10.13 -11.27
N LEU A 363 -5.60 -9.49 -11.81
CA LEU A 363 -6.92 -10.09 -11.96
C LEU A 363 -7.18 -10.41 -13.42
N GLY A 364 -7.72 -11.61 -13.67
CA GLY A 364 -8.07 -12.06 -15.01
C GLY A 364 -9.20 -11.22 -15.59
N GLN A 365 -9.02 -10.80 -16.84
CA GLN A 365 -10.14 -10.38 -17.67
C GLN A 365 -10.73 -11.63 -18.30
N GLY A 366 -12.03 -11.60 -18.60
CA GLY A 366 -12.82 -12.75 -19.03
C GLY A 366 -12.20 -13.67 -20.09
N ASP A 367 -11.25 -13.26 -20.94
CA ASP A 367 -10.68 -14.16 -21.94
C ASP A 367 -9.74 -15.23 -21.34
N MET A 368 -9.92 -16.49 -21.77
CA MET A 368 -8.97 -17.57 -21.46
C MET A 368 -8.88 -18.61 -22.59
N SER A 369 -7.69 -19.21 -22.73
CA SER A 369 -7.46 -20.39 -23.56
C SER A 369 -6.74 -21.46 -22.75
N VAL A 370 -7.17 -22.71 -22.94
CA VAL A 370 -6.73 -23.85 -22.12
C VAL A 370 -6.34 -25.01 -23.03
N LEU A 371 -5.32 -25.76 -22.62
CA LEU A 371 -4.81 -26.91 -23.35
C LEU A 371 -4.39 -28.01 -22.37
N ILE A 372 -4.66 -29.28 -22.70
CA ILE A 372 -3.94 -30.43 -22.13
C ILE A 372 -2.93 -30.88 -23.18
N ASP A 373 -1.66 -30.81 -22.84
CA ASP A 373 -0.56 -31.10 -23.75
C ASP A 373 -0.42 -32.61 -24.06
N THR A 374 0.50 -32.94 -24.96
CA THR A 374 0.81 -34.34 -25.31
C THR A 374 1.41 -35.16 -24.16
N ASN A 375 1.87 -34.51 -23.08
CA ASN A 375 2.38 -35.14 -21.86
C ASN A 375 1.33 -35.21 -20.73
N ASP A 376 0.06 -34.96 -21.03
CA ASP A 376 -1.07 -35.01 -20.09
C ASP A 376 -1.05 -33.89 -19.02
N LYS A 377 -0.37 -32.77 -19.32
CA LYS A 377 -0.26 -31.57 -18.45
C LYS A 377 -1.24 -30.49 -18.86
N LEU A 378 -1.89 -29.89 -17.86
CA LEU A 378 -2.81 -28.77 -18.04
C LEU A 378 -2.03 -27.47 -18.17
N HIS A 379 -2.42 -26.65 -19.14
CA HIS A 379 -1.92 -25.30 -19.37
C HIS A 379 -3.08 -24.32 -19.49
N VAL A 380 -2.92 -23.15 -18.89
CA VAL A 380 -3.93 -22.08 -18.86
C VAL A 380 -3.27 -20.78 -19.31
N LEU A 381 -3.88 -20.08 -20.25
CA LEU A 381 -3.42 -18.80 -20.79
C LEU A 381 -4.56 -17.79 -20.66
N TRP A 382 -4.29 -16.62 -20.07
CA TRP A 382 -5.30 -15.57 -19.87
C TRP A 382 -4.64 -14.18 -19.86
N ASN A 383 -5.41 -13.17 -20.22
CA ASN A 383 -5.02 -11.79 -20.06
C ASN A 383 -5.47 -11.29 -18.68
N ALA A 384 -4.64 -10.47 -18.04
CA ALA A 384 -4.92 -9.94 -16.71
C ALA A 384 -4.56 -8.46 -16.62
N ARG A 385 -5.24 -7.75 -15.72
CA ARG A 385 -4.99 -6.35 -15.41
C ARG A 385 -4.28 -6.23 -14.06
N GLU A 386 -3.40 -5.25 -13.96
CA GLU A 386 -2.76 -4.90 -12.71
C GLU A 386 -3.70 -4.11 -11.80
N VAL A 387 -3.71 -4.52 -10.53
CA VAL A 387 -4.50 -3.95 -9.47
C VAL A 387 -3.57 -3.60 -8.31
N ILE A 388 -3.57 -2.34 -7.90
CA ILE A 388 -2.82 -1.85 -6.75
C ILE A 388 -3.66 -1.98 -5.47
N PRO A 389 -3.02 -2.20 -4.30
CA PRO A 389 -3.73 -2.21 -3.03
C PRO A 389 -4.53 -0.92 -2.84
N TYR A 390 -5.77 -1.03 -2.38
CA TYR A 390 -6.61 0.11 -1.98
C TYR A 390 -7.19 -0.16 -0.57
N PRO A 391 -7.40 0.86 0.27
CA PRO A 391 -7.84 0.67 1.67
C PRO A 391 -9.15 -0.12 1.81
N VAL A 392 -9.99 -0.15 0.77
CA VAL A 392 -11.26 -0.88 0.72
C VAL A 392 -11.50 -1.53 -0.65
N GLY A 393 -12.16 -2.69 -0.69
CA GLY A 393 -12.52 -3.34 -1.96
C GLY A 393 -11.43 -4.23 -2.58
N LEU A 394 -11.48 -4.43 -3.90
CA LEU A 394 -10.55 -5.31 -4.62
C LEU A 394 -9.25 -4.63 -5.05
N GLY A 395 -9.04 -3.36 -4.71
CA GLY A 395 -7.94 -2.54 -5.19
C GLY A 395 -8.36 -1.58 -6.31
N ASP A 396 -7.45 -0.70 -6.72
CA ASP A 396 -7.63 0.23 -7.85
C ASP A 396 -6.74 -0.18 -9.03
N TYR A 397 -7.03 0.30 -10.23
CA TYR A 397 -6.27 -0.06 -11.42
C TYR A 397 -5.00 0.79 -11.53
N ALA A 398 -3.83 0.14 -11.62
CA ALA A 398 -2.60 0.84 -11.98
C ALA A 398 -2.68 1.43 -13.39
N HIS A 399 -3.19 0.63 -14.33
CA HIS A 399 -3.43 1.01 -15.71
C HIS A 399 -4.80 0.51 -16.14
N PHE A 400 -5.75 1.42 -16.37
CA PHE A 400 -7.12 1.01 -16.70
C PHE A 400 -7.23 0.27 -18.04
N TRP A 401 -6.37 0.50 -19.03
CA TRP A 401 -6.44 -0.22 -20.31
C TRP A 401 -5.22 -1.13 -20.56
N GLY A 402 -4.24 -1.09 -19.66
CA GLY A 402 -3.05 -1.93 -19.71
C GLY A 402 -3.37 -3.38 -19.37
N SER A 403 -2.64 -4.32 -19.95
CA SER A 403 -2.75 -5.72 -19.55
C SER A 403 -1.50 -6.53 -19.80
N ARG A 404 -1.45 -7.67 -19.13
CA ARG A 404 -0.40 -8.68 -19.26
C ARG A 404 -1.02 -10.00 -19.67
N LEU A 405 -0.34 -10.72 -20.57
CA LEU A 405 -0.69 -12.09 -20.92
C LEU A 405 0.07 -13.05 -20.01
N LEU A 406 -0.67 -13.86 -19.26
CA LEU A 406 -0.16 -14.78 -18.26
C LEU A 406 -0.43 -16.22 -18.67
N HIS A 407 0.54 -17.10 -18.39
CA HIS A 407 0.45 -18.54 -18.59
C HIS A 407 0.75 -19.28 -17.30
N TRP A 408 0.03 -20.37 -17.06
CA TRP A 408 0.28 -21.31 -15.97
C TRP A 408 0.32 -22.73 -16.50
N ASP A 409 1.18 -23.56 -15.92
CA ASP A 409 1.25 -24.99 -16.20
C ASP A 409 1.21 -25.87 -14.94
N GLU A 410 0.63 -27.04 -15.07
CA GLU A 410 0.49 -28.02 -13.98
C GLU A 410 1.81 -28.65 -13.52
N LEU A 411 2.85 -28.67 -14.37
CA LEU A 411 4.12 -29.32 -14.05
C LEU A 411 4.92 -28.48 -13.04
N ASN A 412 5.03 -27.17 -13.29
CA ASN A 412 5.79 -26.23 -12.46
C ASN A 412 4.91 -25.53 -11.43
N GLY A 413 3.62 -25.37 -11.71
CA GLY A 413 2.68 -24.66 -10.85
C GLY A 413 2.90 -23.14 -10.76
N ALA A 414 3.76 -22.59 -11.64
CA ALA A 414 4.13 -21.18 -11.67
C ALA A 414 3.29 -20.40 -12.69
N ILE A 415 3.00 -19.13 -12.39
CA ILE A 415 2.39 -18.19 -13.32
C ILE A 415 3.53 -17.38 -13.96
N ARG A 416 3.53 -17.30 -15.30
CA ARG A 416 4.62 -16.76 -16.11
C ARG A 416 4.09 -15.76 -17.13
N THR A 417 4.84 -14.69 -17.35
CA THR A 417 4.46 -13.64 -18.30
C THR A 417 4.83 -14.05 -19.73
N VAL A 418 3.84 -14.08 -20.60
CA VAL A 418 4.00 -14.33 -22.04
C VAL A 418 4.34 -13.03 -22.76
N SER A 419 3.51 -12.00 -22.56
CA SER A 419 3.64 -10.67 -23.13
C SER A 419 3.14 -9.63 -22.14
N ASP A 420 3.66 -8.41 -22.21
CA ASP A 420 3.30 -7.31 -21.32
C ASP A 420 2.99 -6.06 -22.16
N ALA A 421 1.78 -5.53 -22.02
CA ALA A 421 1.30 -4.33 -22.68
C ALA A 421 0.64 -3.41 -21.63
N ASN A 422 1.28 -3.29 -20.47
CA ASN A 422 0.78 -2.54 -19.33
C ASN A 422 1.20 -1.05 -19.43
N TRP A 423 0.59 -0.32 -20.36
CA TRP A 423 0.88 1.10 -20.60
C TRP A 423 -0.36 1.98 -20.45
N GLU A 424 -0.14 3.28 -20.16
CA GLU A 424 -1.19 4.29 -20.18
C GLU A 424 -1.44 4.77 -21.61
N LEU A 425 -2.71 4.72 -22.05
CA LEU A 425 -3.08 5.28 -23.35
C LEU A 425 -3.22 6.81 -23.24
N PRO A 426 -2.59 7.60 -24.13
CA PRO A 426 -2.62 9.06 -24.07
C PRO A 426 -4.00 9.67 -24.39
N ASP A 427 -4.83 8.95 -25.15
CA ASP A 427 -6.21 9.32 -25.47
C ASP A 427 -7.18 8.33 -24.80
N SER A 428 -8.10 8.83 -23.96
CA SER A 428 -9.02 8.03 -23.12
C SER A 428 -10.14 7.32 -23.90
N GLY A 429 -9.84 6.80 -25.09
CA GLY A 429 -10.86 6.38 -26.06
C GLY A 429 -10.34 5.65 -27.31
N CYS A 430 -9.10 5.15 -27.31
CA CYS A 430 -8.59 4.30 -28.39
C CYS A 430 -8.39 2.88 -27.88
N THR A 431 -9.49 2.19 -27.63
CA THR A 431 -9.51 0.85 -27.04
C THR A 431 -10.18 -0.15 -27.96
N GLY A 432 -10.00 -1.45 -27.71
CA GLY A 432 -10.62 -2.50 -28.52
C GLY A 432 -12.13 -2.64 -28.34
N GLY A 433 -12.74 -1.98 -27.34
CA GLY A 433 -14.19 -2.00 -27.06
C GLY A 433 -14.58 -2.81 -25.82
N ALA A 434 -15.85 -2.85 -25.46
CA ALA A 434 -16.40 -3.49 -24.26
C ALA A 434 -15.95 -4.94 -24.06
N TRP A 435 -15.84 -5.80 -25.09
CA TRP A 435 -15.32 -7.18 -24.90
C TRP A 435 -13.83 -7.34 -25.24
N ASN A 436 -13.14 -6.23 -25.48
CA ASN A 436 -11.76 -6.12 -25.97
C ASN A 436 -11.04 -4.94 -25.29
N GLU A 437 -11.39 -4.65 -24.03
CA GLU A 437 -11.03 -3.39 -23.38
C GLU A 437 -9.52 -3.25 -23.18
N MET A 438 -8.82 -4.37 -22.98
CA MET A 438 -7.43 -4.37 -22.60
C MET A 438 -6.50 -4.34 -23.81
N SER A 439 -5.27 -3.85 -23.58
CA SER A 439 -4.23 -3.74 -24.61
C SER A 439 -3.83 -5.10 -25.20
N ILE A 440 -4.00 -6.20 -24.45
CA ILE A 440 -3.95 -7.58 -24.94
C ILE A 440 -5.26 -8.31 -24.62
N CYS A 441 -5.87 -8.94 -25.63
CA CYS A 441 -7.11 -9.74 -25.53
C CYS A 441 -7.07 -10.99 -26.44
N LYS A 442 -8.13 -11.81 -26.34
CA LYS A 442 -8.41 -12.97 -27.21
C LYS A 442 -7.23 -13.95 -27.38
N PRO A 443 -6.61 -14.42 -26.28
CA PRO A 443 -5.50 -15.34 -26.36
C PRO A 443 -5.93 -16.76 -26.79
N MET A 444 -5.03 -17.44 -27.50
CA MET A 444 -5.15 -18.82 -27.95
C MET A 444 -3.84 -19.56 -27.76
N LEU A 445 -3.90 -20.72 -27.10
CA LEU A 445 -2.74 -21.55 -26.76
C LEU A 445 -2.73 -22.83 -27.59
N SER A 446 -1.60 -23.20 -28.18
CA SER A 446 -1.46 -24.45 -28.93
C SER A 446 -0.08 -25.09 -28.71
N GLU A 447 0.00 -26.41 -28.89
CA GLU A 447 1.28 -27.13 -28.93
C GLU A 447 1.63 -27.49 -30.37
N CYS A 448 2.87 -27.27 -30.79
CA CYS A 448 3.35 -27.80 -32.06
C CYS A 448 4.80 -28.27 -31.97
N ASN A 449 5.04 -29.52 -32.38
CA ASN A 449 6.36 -30.13 -32.42
C ASN A 449 7.15 -29.97 -31.09
N GLY A 450 6.47 -30.18 -29.96
CA GLY A 450 7.04 -30.08 -28.61
C GLY A 450 7.24 -28.66 -28.08
N LYS A 451 6.76 -27.63 -28.80
CA LYS A 451 6.80 -26.21 -28.40
C LYS A 451 5.37 -25.70 -28.18
N PHE A 452 5.24 -24.64 -27.40
CA PHE A 452 3.98 -23.96 -27.10
C PHE A 452 3.92 -22.61 -27.78
N TYR A 453 2.73 -22.24 -28.25
CA TYR A 453 2.48 -21.05 -29.05
C TYR A 453 1.27 -20.33 -28.46
N ALA A 454 1.47 -19.06 -28.12
CA ALA A 454 0.42 -18.16 -27.68
C ALA A 454 0.17 -17.14 -28.79
N VAL A 455 -1.01 -17.19 -29.41
CA VAL A 455 -1.48 -16.14 -30.32
C VAL A 455 -2.49 -15.29 -29.59
N PHE A 456 -2.41 -13.98 -29.74
CA PHE A 456 -3.29 -13.03 -29.06
C PHE A 456 -3.46 -11.79 -29.92
N VAL A 457 -4.46 -10.98 -29.57
CA VAL A 457 -4.65 -9.67 -30.18
C VAL A 457 -4.00 -8.62 -29.29
N GLN A 458 -3.23 -7.71 -29.88
CA GLN A 458 -2.71 -6.53 -29.20
C GLN A 458 -3.27 -5.26 -29.85
N PHE A 459 -3.62 -4.28 -29.02
CA PHE A 459 -4.10 -2.97 -29.42
C PHE A 459 -3.10 -1.91 -29.01
N ASN A 460 -2.76 -1.05 -29.97
CA ASN A 460 -1.71 -0.06 -29.82
C ASN A 460 -0.34 -0.73 -29.50
N ASP A 461 0.73 -0.05 -29.84
CA ASP A 461 2.10 -0.48 -29.53
C ASP A 461 2.91 0.77 -29.24
N ILE A 462 2.71 1.33 -28.04
CA ILE A 462 3.20 2.65 -27.66
C ILE A 462 4.72 2.70 -27.72
N PHE A 463 5.39 1.65 -27.28
CA PHE A 463 6.85 1.62 -27.24
C PHE A 463 7.48 1.54 -28.63
N HIS A 464 6.74 1.06 -29.63
CA HIS A 464 7.14 1.15 -31.04
C HIS A 464 6.53 2.35 -31.79
N GLY A 465 5.91 3.29 -31.06
CA GLY A 465 5.41 4.56 -31.61
C GLY A 465 4.04 4.46 -32.30
N ILE A 466 3.26 3.41 -32.02
CA ILE A 466 1.91 3.20 -32.52
C ILE A 466 0.92 3.51 -31.38
N ASP A 467 0.58 4.78 -31.20
CA ASP A 467 -0.34 5.27 -30.16
C ASP A 467 -1.67 5.82 -30.70
N ASN A 468 -1.87 5.76 -32.02
CA ASN A 468 -2.97 6.43 -32.72
C ASN A 468 -3.65 5.57 -33.80
N ASP A 469 -3.66 4.24 -33.65
CA ASP A 469 -4.28 3.32 -34.62
C ASP A 469 -5.82 3.25 -34.49
N CYS A 470 -6.46 4.41 -34.35
CA CYS A 470 -7.87 4.55 -34.01
C CYS A 470 -8.71 4.96 -35.22
N ALA A 471 -9.94 4.47 -35.34
CA ALA A 471 -10.88 4.88 -36.38
C ALA A 471 -11.25 6.39 -36.31
N GLU A 472 -10.96 7.18 -37.35
CA GLU A 472 -11.24 8.64 -37.40
C GLU A 472 -12.75 8.96 -37.44
N ALA A 473 -13.58 8.07 -37.97
CA ALA A 473 -15.02 8.22 -38.02
C ALA A 473 -15.65 8.30 -36.62
N MET A 474 -15.01 7.70 -35.61
CA MET A 474 -15.44 7.82 -34.21
C MET A 474 -15.25 9.26 -33.68
N TYR A 475 -14.20 9.98 -34.14
CA TYR A 475 -13.93 11.38 -33.75
C TYR A 475 -14.91 12.37 -34.39
N SER A 476 -15.29 12.14 -35.65
CA SER A 476 -16.10 13.10 -36.43
C SER A 476 -17.61 12.81 -36.43
N GLY A 477 -18.02 11.59 -36.04
CA GLY A 477 -19.39 11.10 -36.11
C GLY A 477 -20.22 11.22 -34.83
N GLY A 478 -19.61 11.54 -33.68
CA GLY A 478 -20.31 11.63 -32.38
C GLY A 478 -20.74 10.28 -31.79
N LEU A 479 -20.01 9.20 -32.13
CA LEU A 479 -20.17 7.86 -31.54
C LEU A 479 -19.33 7.74 -30.25
N SER A 480 -19.59 6.70 -29.42
CA SER A 480 -18.76 6.43 -28.24
C SER A 480 -17.32 6.12 -28.67
N TRP A 481 -16.37 6.42 -27.79
CA TRP A 481 -14.94 6.19 -28.03
C TRP A 481 -14.55 4.71 -27.84
N ASP A 482 -15.45 3.87 -27.33
CA ASP A 482 -15.20 2.45 -27.13
C ASP A 482 -15.15 1.70 -28.47
N GLY A 483 -14.12 0.87 -28.67
CA GLY A 483 -14.01 0.03 -29.86
C GLY A 483 -13.41 0.73 -31.08
N ALA A 484 -12.62 1.79 -30.89
CA ALA A 484 -12.01 2.51 -32.00
C ALA A 484 -10.63 1.96 -32.43
N ALA A 485 -9.94 1.21 -31.58
CA ALA A 485 -8.56 0.78 -31.84
C ALA A 485 -8.47 -0.42 -32.80
N ASN A 486 -7.60 -0.31 -33.79
CA ASN A 486 -7.21 -1.41 -34.63
C ASN A 486 -6.42 -2.46 -33.83
N GLY A 487 -6.61 -3.74 -34.15
CA GLY A 487 -5.98 -4.85 -33.43
C GLY A 487 -5.18 -5.71 -34.40
N GLU A 488 -4.06 -6.22 -33.92
CA GLU A 488 -3.15 -7.06 -34.70
C GLU A 488 -2.88 -8.38 -33.98
N LEU A 489 -2.62 -9.43 -34.76
CA LEU A 489 -2.31 -10.73 -34.18
C LEU A 489 -0.82 -10.84 -33.88
N TYR A 490 -0.49 -11.17 -32.64
CA TYR A 490 0.87 -11.44 -32.20
C TYR A 490 1.05 -12.92 -31.87
N ILE A 491 2.30 -13.40 -31.93
CA ILE A 491 2.68 -14.74 -31.49
C ILE A 491 3.90 -14.70 -30.56
N SER A 492 3.84 -15.48 -29.48
CA SER A 492 4.99 -15.80 -28.62
C SER A 492 5.13 -17.32 -28.49
N VAL A 493 6.37 -17.79 -28.35
CA VAL A 493 6.75 -19.20 -28.40
C VAL A 493 7.57 -19.59 -27.17
N SER A 494 7.27 -20.78 -26.65
CA SER A 494 8.01 -21.44 -25.59
C SER A 494 8.45 -22.84 -26.04
N ASP A 495 9.66 -23.26 -25.70
CA ASP A 495 10.20 -24.58 -26.01
C ASP A 495 10.49 -25.45 -24.78
N ASN A 496 10.04 -25.01 -23.59
CA ASN A 496 10.28 -25.68 -22.32
C ASN A 496 8.98 -25.92 -21.52
N GLY A 497 7.88 -26.24 -22.21
CA GLY A 497 6.60 -26.54 -21.57
C GLY A 497 5.74 -25.32 -21.24
N GLY A 498 6.00 -24.18 -21.87
CA GLY A 498 5.33 -22.92 -21.53
C GLY A 498 5.94 -22.22 -20.32
N TYR A 499 7.08 -22.68 -19.79
CA TYR A 499 7.67 -22.06 -18.60
C TYR A 499 8.27 -20.69 -18.89
N ASN A 500 9.00 -20.54 -20.01
CA ASN A 500 9.50 -19.25 -20.49
C ASN A 500 9.08 -18.99 -21.92
N TRP A 501 8.83 -17.73 -22.24
CA TRP A 501 8.28 -17.29 -23.52
C TRP A 501 9.21 -16.26 -24.19
N ASP A 502 9.38 -16.36 -25.50
CA ASP A 502 10.15 -15.38 -26.28
C ASP A 502 9.41 -14.04 -26.44
N ILE A 503 10.03 -13.10 -27.15
CA ILE A 503 9.39 -11.84 -27.52
C ILE A 503 8.16 -12.08 -28.41
N ALA A 504 7.13 -11.26 -28.22
CA ALA A 504 5.97 -11.26 -29.11
C ALA A 504 6.38 -10.79 -30.52
N ARG A 505 5.83 -11.44 -31.55
CA ARG A 505 6.07 -11.11 -32.96
C ARG A 505 4.74 -10.85 -33.65
N ASN A 506 4.64 -9.73 -34.36
CA ASN A 506 3.46 -9.38 -35.13
C ASN A 506 3.31 -10.32 -36.34
N LEU A 507 2.17 -11.00 -36.45
CA LEU A 507 1.84 -11.91 -37.56
C LEU A 507 1.15 -11.21 -38.72
N THR A 508 0.36 -10.17 -38.44
CA THR A 508 -0.49 -9.54 -39.47
C THR A 508 0.16 -8.29 -40.06
N ASN A 509 0.82 -7.47 -39.24
CA ASN A 509 1.50 -6.22 -39.63
C ASN A 509 0.60 -5.34 -40.51
N THR A 510 -0.54 -4.98 -39.94
CA THR A 510 -1.72 -4.42 -40.60
C THR A 510 -2.12 -3.05 -40.05
N TYR A 511 -1.20 -2.37 -39.36
CA TYR A 511 -1.37 -0.97 -38.95
C TYR A 511 -2.02 -0.14 -40.06
N SER A 512 -3.17 0.47 -39.72
CA SER A 512 -4.01 1.17 -40.68
C SER A 512 -4.49 2.48 -40.08
N SER A 513 -3.60 3.48 -40.08
CA SER A 513 -3.85 4.83 -39.59
C SER A 513 -5.26 5.31 -39.91
N HIS A 514 -6.00 5.76 -38.90
CA HIS A 514 -7.38 6.24 -38.98
C HIS A 514 -8.47 5.18 -39.25
N CYS A 515 -8.11 3.90 -39.45
CA CYS A 515 -8.95 2.69 -39.61
C CYS A 515 -10.42 2.86 -40.05
N ASP A 516 -10.69 3.68 -41.06
CA ASP A 516 -12.05 4.02 -41.49
C ASP A 516 -12.46 3.27 -42.77
N SER A 517 -13.59 2.58 -42.71
CA SER A 517 -14.17 1.85 -43.86
C SER A 517 -14.69 2.73 -45.01
N VAL A 518 -14.55 4.06 -44.89
CA VAL A 518 -15.09 5.07 -45.83
C VAL A 518 -14.00 5.94 -46.48
N GLY A 519 -12.71 5.70 -46.18
CA GLY A 519 -11.54 6.49 -46.65
C GLY A 519 -10.67 5.85 -47.75
N GLU A 520 -9.48 6.41 -48.00
CA GLU A 520 -8.48 5.87 -48.96
C GLU A 520 -7.77 4.59 -48.46
N VAL A 521 -7.85 4.29 -47.16
CA VAL A 521 -7.25 3.11 -46.52
C VAL A 521 -8.36 2.21 -46.03
N VAL A 522 -8.35 0.95 -46.44
CA VAL A 522 -9.28 -0.04 -45.91
C VAL A 522 -8.73 -0.49 -44.55
N CYS A 523 -9.55 -0.39 -43.51
CA CYS A 523 -9.21 -0.88 -42.17
C CYS A 523 -8.93 -2.39 -42.19
N GLN A 524 -7.91 -2.79 -41.40
CA GLN A 524 -7.41 -4.16 -41.31
C GLN A 524 -7.36 -4.61 -39.84
N HIS A 525 -8.54 -4.66 -39.20
CA HIS A 525 -8.67 -5.02 -37.79
C HIS A 525 -8.75 -6.53 -37.61
N ASP A 526 -7.67 -7.13 -37.14
CA ASP A 526 -7.49 -8.58 -37.09
C ASP A 526 -7.80 -9.11 -35.69
N GLN A 527 -8.95 -9.79 -35.57
CA GLN A 527 -9.55 -10.15 -34.29
C GLN A 527 -10.01 -11.61 -34.22
N TYR A 528 -10.33 -12.03 -33.00
CA TYR A 528 -10.90 -13.34 -32.69
C TYR A 528 -10.09 -14.50 -33.29
N PRO A 529 -8.77 -14.56 -33.03
CA PRO A 529 -7.96 -15.66 -33.52
C PRO A 529 -8.43 -16.99 -32.91
N SER A 530 -8.28 -18.05 -33.69
CA SER A 530 -8.36 -19.43 -33.23
C SER A 530 -7.25 -20.26 -33.88
N MET A 531 -6.76 -21.25 -33.13
CA MET A 531 -5.78 -22.23 -33.61
C MET A 531 -6.21 -23.65 -33.21
N PRO A 532 -5.83 -24.69 -33.98
CA PRO A 532 -5.92 -26.09 -33.55
C PRO A 532 -5.20 -26.33 -32.23
N ARG A 533 -5.63 -27.32 -31.43
CA ARG A 533 -4.92 -27.68 -30.18
C ARG A 533 -3.47 -28.10 -30.46
N PHE A 534 -3.26 -28.82 -31.56
CA PHE A 534 -1.98 -29.35 -31.97
C PHE A 534 -1.62 -28.93 -33.40
N GLY A 535 -0.36 -28.61 -33.66
CA GLY A 535 0.12 -28.33 -35.01
C GLY A 535 0.24 -29.56 -35.89
N MET A 536 -0.04 -29.40 -37.18
CA MET A 536 -0.13 -30.45 -38.18
C MET A 536 1.21 -30.73 -38.83
N GLU A 537 1.60 -32.01 -38.86
CA GLU A 537 2.67 -32.46 -39.75
C GLU A 537 2.15 -32.62 -41.18
N THR A 538 2.78 -31.95 -42.13
CA THR A 538 2.39 -31.92 -43.56
C THR A 538 3.27 -32.86 -44.38
N THR A 539 2.86 -34.12 -44.45
CA THR A 539 3.59 -35.20 -45.14
C THR A 539 2.99 -35.59 -46.49
N THR A 540 1.67 -35.49 -46.66
CA THR A 540 0.94 -36.02 -47.84
C THR A 540 -0.05 -35.05 -48.47
N GLY A 541 -0.57 -34.09 -47.69
CA GLY A 541 -1.60 -33.16 -48.09
C GLY A 541 -1.07 -31.99 -48.91
N ASP A 542 -1.86 -31.54 -49.88
CA ASP A 542 -1.59 -30.35 -50.67
C ASP A 542 -2.03 -29.10 -49.90
N PHE A 543 -1.03 -28.30 -49.53
CA PHE A 543 -1.20 -26.97 -48.94
C PHE A 543 -0.45 -25.92 -49.74
N SER A 544 -0.11 -26.20 -51.00
CA SER A 544 0.70 -25.30 -51.84
C SER A 544 0.02 -23.96 -52.14
N SER A 545 -1.31 -23.92 -52.06
CA SER A 545 -2.17 -22.74 -52.21
C SER A 545 -2.44 -22.02 -50.89
N ALA A 546 -2.11 -22.62 -49.74
CA ALA A 546 -2.25 -21.98 -48.44
C ALA A 546 -1.18 -20.91 -48.25
N ILE A 547 -1.56 -19.77 -47.67
CA ILE A 547 -0.61 -18.71 -47.34
C ILE A 547 0.13 -19.10 -46.06
N VAL A 548 1.46 -18.97 -46.08
CA VAL A 548 2.31 -19.18 -44.92
C VAL A 548 2.82 -17.83 -44.44
N VAL A 549 2.56 -17.50 -43.18
CA VAL A 549 3.15 -16.36 -42.48
C VAL A 549 4.27 -16.91 -41.62
N ASP A 550 5.52 -16.63 -42.01
CA ASP A 550 6.71 -17.09 -41.30
C ASP A 550 7.38 -15.93 -40.54
N PRO A 551 7.11 -15.78 -39.24
CA PRO A 551 7.70 -14.72 -38.43
C PRO A 551 9.18 -14.98 -38.08
N SER A 552 9.78 -16.07 -38.57
CA SER A 552 11.25 -16.27 -38.52
C SER A 552 12.00 -15.60 -39.68
N GLY A 553 11.28 -14.98 -40.63
CA GLY A 553 11.88 -14.32 -41.80
C GLY A 553 12.34 -15.30 -42.90
N GLY A 554 11.68 -16.45 -43.02
CA GLY A 554 11.99 -17.47 -44.04
C GLY A 554 13.04 -18.50 -43.60
N GLY A 555 13.38 -18.55 -42.31
CA GLY A 555 14.38 -19.47 -41.76
C GLY A 555 13.88 -20.89 -41.55
N TYR A 556 12.56 -21.11 -41.59
CA TYR A 556 11.96 -22.41 -41.29
C TYR A 556 12.16 -23.44 -42.42
N THR A 557 12.63 -24.64 -42.06
CA THR A 557 12.84 -25.76 -43.01
C THR A 557 12.08 -27.03 -42.65
N GLY A 558 11.20 -26.99 -41.63
CA GLY A 558 10.42 -28.14 -41.19
C GLY A 558 9.14 -28.36 -42.00
N ASN A 559 8.32 -29.31 -41.55
CA ASN A 559 7.05 -29.69 -42.16
C ASN A 559 5.85 -29.59 -41.18
N TYR A 560 6.03 -28.96 -40.04
CA TYR A 560 4.99 -28.77 -39.03
C TYR A 560 4.43 -27.34 -39.08
N TYR A 561 3.11 -27.22 -39.08
CA TYR A 561 2.41 -25.94 -39.19
C TYR A 561 1.24 -25.85 -38.22
N LEU A 562 1.04 -24.68 -37.63
CA LEU A 562 -0.19 -24.26 -36.99
C LEU A 562 -1.07 -23.56 -38.02
N ASP A 563 -2.38 -23.65 -37.83
CA ASP A 563 -3.37 -23.06 -38.73
C ASP A 563 -4.12 -21.96 -37.98
N VAL A 564 -3.91 -20.70 -38.36
CA VAL A 564 -4.50 -19.54 -37.69
C VAL A 564 -5.73 -19.10 -38.46
N PHE A 565 -6.88 -19.19 -37.81
CA PHE A 565 -8.16 -18.64 -38.26
C PHE A 565 -8.41 -17.32 -37.54
N TYR A 566 -8.95 -16.31 -38.22
CA TYR A 566 -9.33 -15.04 -37.58
C TYR A 566 -10.36 -14.27 -38.41
N VAL A 567 -10.95 -13.23 -37.82
CA VAL A 567 -11.83 -12.28 -38.49
C VAL A 567 -11.03 -11.02 -38.81
N ASN A 568 -10.99 -10.64 -40.08
CA ASN A 568 -10.47 -9.36 -40.54
C ASN A 568 -11.64 -8.38 -40.62
N ASP A 569 -11.89 -7.67 -39.54
CA ASP A 569 -12.91 -6.65 -39.46
C ASP A 569 -12.53 -5.42 -40.28
N ARG A 570 -13.50 -4.88 -41.00
CA ARG A 570 -13.33 -3.69 -41.82
C ARG A 570 -13.69 -2.43 -41.07
N PHE A 571 -14.11 -2.52 -39.81
CA PHE A 571 -14.28 -1.39 -38.92
C PHE A 571 -14.02 -1.85 -37.48
N PRO A 572 -13.19 -1.16 -36.68
CA PRO A 572 -12.89 -1.62 -35.33
C PRO A 572 -14.13 -1.67 -34.42
N GLY A 573 -14.07 -2.54 -33.42
CA GLY A 573 -15.16 -2.76 -32.46
C GLY A 573 -16.19 -3.79 -32.93
N GLY A 574 -16.95 -4.36 -32.00
CA GLY A 574 -17.99 -5.32 -32.33
C GLY A 574 -19.28 -4.65 -32.79
N ALA A 575 -19.67 -4.75 -34.08
CA ALA A 575 -20.79 -4.01 -34.70
C ALA A 575 -22.15 -4.14 -33.99
N VAL A 576 -22.33 -5.15 -33.12
CA VAL A 576 -23.52 -5.38 -32.31
C VAL A 576 -23.62 -4.41 -31.12
N GLN A 577 -22.49 -3.95 -30.59
CA GLN A 577 -22.40 -3.11 -29.40
C GLN A 577 -21.75 -1.75 -29.72
N GLU A 578 -20.62 -1.78 -30.42
CA GLU A 578 -19.73 -0.65 -30.65
C GLU A 578 -19.06 -0.82 -32.02
N GLY A 579 -19.33 0.07 -32.97
CA GLY A 579 -18.80 -0.05 -34.32
C GLY A 579 -19.87 -0.03 -35.42
N ASN A 580 -19.46 -0.35 -36.64
CA ASN A 580 -20.31 -0.32 -37.82
C ASN A 580 -20.37 -1.68 -38.51
N TRP A 581 -21.58 -2.08 -38.90
CA TRP A 581 -21.81 -3.29 -39.67
C TRP A 581 -21.07 -3.24 -41.01
N THR A 582 -20.01 -4.03 -41.12
CA THR A 582 -19.23 -4.19 -42.34
C THR A 582 -19.18 -5.66 -42.78
N MET A 583 -18.87 -5.90 -44.04
CA MET A 583 -18.74 -7.27 -44.57
C MET A 583 -17.30 -7.73 -44.33
N ASN A 584 -17.12 -8.58 -43.32
CA ASN A 584 -15.82 -8.93 -42.77
C ASN A 584 -15.33 -10.28 -43.33
N PRO A 585 -14.17 -10.30 -44.02
CA PRO A 585 -13.53 -11.53 -44.41
C PRO A 585 -13.15 -12.38 -43.20
N VAL A 586 -13.50 -13.65 -43.25
CA VAL A 586 -12.97 -14.68 -42.37
C VAL A 586 -11.75 -15.27 -43.05
N LYS A 587 -10.58 -15.19 -42.40
CA LYS A 587 -9.29 -15.48 -43.01
C LYS A 587 -8.58 -16.65 -42.32
N TRP A 588 -7.74 -17.33 -43.09
CA TRP A 588 -6.88 -18.41 -42.64
C TRP A 588 -5.48 -18.33 -43.27
N PHE A 589 -4.45 -18.47 -42.45
CA PHE A 589 -3.07 -18.71 -42.89
C PHE A 589 -2.40 -19.76 -42.00
N ARG A 590 -1.25 -20.24 -42.44
CA ARG A 590 -0.43 -21.21 -41.71
C ARG A 590 0.78 -20.52 -41.10
N VAL A 591 1.12 -20.89 -39.88
CA VAL A 591 2.35 -20.46 -39.19
C VAL A 591 3.25 -21.68 -39.04
N PRO A 592 4.50 -21.65 -39.53
CA PRO A 592 5.42 -22.75 -39.29
C PRO A 592 5.71 -22.90 -37.80
N CYS A 593 6.01 -24.11 -37.36
CA CYS A 593 6.36 -24.37 -35.96
C CYS A 593 7.82 -23.99 -35.68
N ILE A 594 8.05 -22.68 -35.61
CA ILE A 594 9.33 -21.97 -35.47
C ILE A 594 9.99 -22.17 -34.10
N ASP A 595 11.29 -21.87 -34.03
CA ASP A 595 12.02 -21.78 -32.78
C ASP A 595 11.77 -20.44 -32.06
N PRO A 596 11.83 -20.42 -30.72
CA PRO A 596 11.78 -19.18 -29.97
C PRO A 596 13.05 -18.34 -30.19
N ILE A 597 12.91 -17.02 -30.11
CA ILE A 597 14.05 -16.09 -30.17
C ILE A 597 14.68 -15.96 -28.77
N PRO A 598 15.99 -16.18 -28.59
CA PRO A 598 16.66 -15.98 -27.31
C PRO A 598 16.54 -14.53 -26.80
N ASN A 599 16.01 -14.35 -25.59
CA ASN A 599 15.82 -13.06 -24.93
C ASN A 599 15.97 -13.21 -23.40
N PRO A 600 17.07 -12.74 -22.78
CA PRO A 600 17.21 -12.73 -21.32
C PRO A 600 16.41 -11.58 -20.70
N VAL A 601 15.78 -11.83 -19.56
CA VAL A 601 14.97 -10.83 -18.85
C VAL A 601 15.22 -10.95 -17.36
N LEU A 602 15.58 -9.85 -16.71
CA LEU A 602 15.84 -9.78 -15.27
C LEU A 602 14.58 -9.35 -14.53
N SER A 603 14.30 -10.03 -13.41
CA SER A 603 13.37 -9.58 -12.39
C SER A 603 14.05 -9.63 -11.03
N ILE A 604 13.69 -8.71 -10.13
CA ILE A 604 14.31 -8.57 -8.81
C ILE A 604 13.23 -8.62 -7.72
N SER A 605 13.42 -9.45 -6.70
CA SER A 605 12.51 -9.55 -5.54
C SER A 605 13.29 -9.56 -4.22
N PRO A 606 12.88 -8.83 -3.17
CA PRO A 606 11.82 -7.83 -3.21
C PRO A 606 12.21 -6.64 -4.11
N SER A 607 11.23 -5.93 -4.66
CA SER A 607 11.45 -4.74 -5.50
C SER A 607 12.01 -3.54 -4.73
N SER A 608 11.89 -3.54 -3.40
CA SER A 608 12.51 -2.58 -2.47
C SER A 608 12.78 -3.22 -1.10
N ILE A 609 13.73 -2.66 -0.36
CA ILE A 609 13.96 -2.93 1.06
C ILE A 609 13.64 -1.64 1.82
N ASN A 610 12.46 -1.55 2.41
CA ASN A 610 11.92 -0.29 2.95
C ASN A 610 11.44 -0.44 4.40
N GLN A 611 10.92 0.64 5.00
CA GLN A 611 10.45 0.66 6.38
C GLN A 611 9.31 -0.35 6.63
N PRO A 612 9.29 -1.06 7.78
CA PRO A 612 10.16 -0.90 8.94
C PRO A 612 11.40 -1.84 8.97
N THR A 613 12.34 -1.68 8.04
CA THR A 613 13.66 -2.33 8.12
C THR A 613 14.57 -1.58 9.11
N TRP A 614 15.05 -2.27 10.17
CA TRP A 614 15.87 -1.62 11.22
C TRP A 614 16.95 -2.51 11.84
N THR A 615 17.99 -1.89 12.41
CA THR A 615 19.03 -2.56 13.21
C THR A 615 19.57 -1.66 14.33
N LYS A 616 20.32 -2.24 15.27
CA LYS A 616 20.99 -1.49 16.35
C LYS A 616 22.25 -0.78 15.85
N PRO A 617 22.66 0.34 16.47
CA PRO A 617 23.97 0.94 16.23
C PRO A 617 25.09 -0.11 16.42
N GLY A 618 26.01 -0.16 15.45
CA GLY A 618 27.11 -1.12 15.43
C GLY A 618 26.73 -2.56 15.09
N VAL A 619 25.48 -2.82 14.71
CA VAL A 619 24.99 -4.17 14.35
C VAL A 619 24.62 -4.21 12.88
N GLN A 620 25.26 -5.10 12.13
CA GLN A 620 24.90 -5.44 10.75
C GLN A 620 23.61 -6.27 10.74
N LEU A 621 22.73 -5.97 9.79
CA LEU A 621 21.55 -6.76 9.45
C LEU A 621 21.75 -7.38 8.06
N ASP A 622 21.66 -8.70 7.98
CA ASP A 622 21.77 -9.44 6.73
C ASP A 622 20.38 -9.69 6.15
N THR A 623 20.21 -9.38 4.88
CA THR A 623 19.03 -9.71 4.07
C THR A 623 19.48 -10.16 2.68
N SER A 624 18.57 -10.33 1.72
CA SER A 624 18.90 -10.73 0.36
C SER A 624 17.91 -10.17 -0.66
N ILE A 625 18.40 -9.96 -1.89
CA ILE A 625 17.55 -9.83 -3.07
C ILE A 625 17.73 -11.07 -3.95
N THR A 626 16.65 -11.55 -4.56
CA THR A 626 16.65 -12.62 -5.55
C THR A 626 16.65 -11.98 -6.93
N LEU A 627 17.67 -12.29 -7.73
CA LEU A 627 17.70 -11.98 -9.16
C LEU A 627 17.17 -13.21 -9.91
N GLU A 628 16.06 -13.07 -10.60
CA GLU A 628 15.46 -14.14 -11.40
C GLU A 628 15.55 -13.82 -12.89
N ASN A 629 15.93 -14.81 -13.66
CA ASN A 629 15.82 -14.78 -15.11
C ASN A 629 14.46 -15.35 -15.53
N ILE A 630 13.60 -14.48 -16.03
CA ILE A 630 12.26 -14.81 -16.52
C ILE A 630 12.18 -14.78 -18.06
N GLY A 631 13.34 -14.60 -18.71
CA GLY A 631 13.51 -14.73 -20.14
C GLY A 631 13.67 -16.18 -20.56
N ASN A 632 13.89 -16.39 -21.85
CA ASN A 632 14.14 -17.72 -22.44
C ASN A 632 15.59 -17.90 -22.93
N ALA A 633 16.49 -17.02 -22.50
CA ALA A 633 17.92 -17.11 -22.76
C ALA A 633 18.73 -16.84 -21.49
N GLU A 634 19.98 -17.28 -21.46
CA GLU A 634 20.87 -17.06 -20.32
C GLU A 634 21.11 -15.57 -20.07
N LEU A 635 20.89 -15.12 -18.83
CA LEU A 635 21.02 -13.74 -18.38
C LEU A 635 22.41 -13.53 -17.76
N HIS A 636 23.09 -12.47 -18.17
CA HIS A 636 24.42 -12.09 -17.70
C HIS A 636 24.32 -10.77 -16.95
N VAL A 637 24.34 -10.85 -15.62
CA VAL A 637 24.51 -9.70 -14.74
C VAL A 637 25.98 -9.33 -14.74
N SER A 638 26.29 -8.15 -15.27
CA SER A 638 27.65 -7.63 -15.41
C SER A 638 28.20 -7.06 -14.10
N THR A 639 27.41 -6.23 -13.40
CA THR A 639 27.78 -5.63 -12.11
C THR A 639 26.56 -5.51 -11.19
N ILE A 640 26.83 -5.56 -9.89
CA ILE A 640 25.89 -5.20 -8.81
C ILE A 640 26.62 -4.20 -7.92
N GLU A 641 26.09 -3.00 -7.81
CA GLU A 641 26.72 -1.87 -7.12
C GLU A 641 25.75 -1.24 -6.12
N THR A 642 26.27 -0.53 -5.13
CA THR A 642 25.47 0.21 -4.14
C THR A 642 25.70 1.70 -4.29
N VAL A 643 24.63 2.48 -4.14
CA VAL A 643 24.63 3.94 -4.15
C VAL A 643 24.00 4.41 -2.85
N GLU A 644 24.74 5.13 -2.02
CA GLU A 644 24.24 5.66 -0.75
C GLU A 644 23.85 7.13 -0.96
N ILE A 645 22.61 7.49 -0.61
CA ILE A 645 22.11 8.86 -0.68
C ILE A 645 22.43 9.56 0.65
N THR A 646 22.18 8.88 1.77
CA THR A 646 22.55 9.34 3.12
C THR A 646 23.53 8.39 3.79
N GLY A 647 24.50 8.97 4.52
CA GLY A 647 25.59 8.22 5.16
C GLY A 647 26.65 7.73 4.16
N GLU A 648 27.66 7.03 4.68
CA GLU A 648 28.72 6.39 3.87
C GLU A 648 29.10 5.03 4.48
N GLY A 649 29.23 4.01 3.64
CA GLY A 649 29.74 2.67 3.95
C GLY A 649 28.78 1.75 4.72
N TRP A 650 27.49 2.05 4.78
CA TRP A 650 26.47 1.27 5.48
C TRP A 650 25.77 0.23 4.60
N LEU A 651 25.74 0.38 3.28
CA LEU A 651 25.06 -0.52 2.34
C LEU A 651 26.07 -1.35 1.53
N GLY A 652 25.94 -2.67 1.61
CA GLY A 652 26.81 -3.60 0.87
C GLY A 652 26.05 -4.77 0.24
N VAL A 653 26.71 -5.43 -0.72
CA VAL A 653 26.24 -6.65 -1.38
C VAL A 653 27.30 -7.76 -1.28
N GLY A 654 26.86 -9.01 -1.16
CA GLY A 654 27.73 -10.18 -1.03
C GLY A 654 28.43 -10.58 -2.33
N SER A 655 27.92 -10.15 -3.47
CA SER A 655 28.51 -10.37 -4.79
C SER A 655 28.33 -9.13 -5.65
N ALA A 656 29.43 -8.60 -6.20
CA ALA A 656 29.41 -7.49 -7.15
C ALA A 656 29.25 -7.95 -8.61
N GLY A 657 29.02 -9.25 -8.83
CA GLY A 657 29.06 -9.87 -10.15
C GLY A 657 30.47 -10.13 -10.70
N PRO A 658 30.58 -10.61 -11.96
CA PRO A 658 29.48 -10.96 -12.85
C PRO A 658 28.77 -12.25 -12.41
N ILE A 659 27.47 -12.36 -12.71
CA ILE A 659 26.65 -13.55 -12.45
C ILE A 659 25.96 -13.98 -13.73
N THR A 660 25.99 -15.27 -14.01
CA THR A 660 25.22 -15.89 -15.10
C THR A 660 24.04 -16.63 -14.50
N ILE A 661 22.82 -16.25 -14.90
CA ILE A 661 21.57 -16.81 -14.42
C ILE A 661 20.91 -17.56 -15.58
N SER A 662 20.76 -18.87 -15.41
CA SER A 662 20.09 -19.74 -16.39
C SER A 662 18.63 -19.31 -16.57
N HIS A 663 18.06 -19.50 -17.77
CA HIS A 663 16.60 -19.40 -17.95
C HIS A 663 15.90 -20.70 -17.52
N LEU A 664 16.65 -21.80 -17.39
CA LEU A 664 16.20 -23.08 -16.85
C LEU A 664 16.48 -23.17 -15.34
N ASP A 665 15.86 -24.14 -14.66
CA ASP A 665 16.04 -24.39 -13.23
C ASP A 665 17.50 -24.76 -12.86
N PRO A 666 18.13 -24.09 -11.87
CA PRO A 666 17.63 -22.90 -11.15
C PRO A 666 17.76 -21.64 -12.02
N ASN A 667 16.65 -20.92 -12.18
CA ASN A 667 16.57 -19.72 -12.97
C ASN A 667 16.76 -18.43 -12.15
N SER A 668 17.25 -18.55 -10.92
CA SER A 668 17.44 -17.43 -10.01
C SER A 668 18.68 -17.61 -9.14
N VAL A 669 19.13 -16.49 -8.58
CA VAL A 669 20.25 -16.41 -7.64
C VAL A 669 19.92 -15.42 -6.54
N ASP A 670 20.16 -15.81 -5.30
CA ASP A 670 20.07 -14.91 -4.16
C ASP A 670 21.41 -14.16 -4.01
N VAL A 671 21.31 -12.84 -3.86
CA VAL A 671 22.41 -11.94 -3.57
C VAL A 671 22.23 -11.41 -2.16
N ASP A 672 23.15 -11.76 -1.27
CA ASP A 672 23.16 -11.23 0.09
C ASP A 672 23.29 -9.69 0.06
N VAL A 673 22.52 -9.01 0.90
CA VAL A 673 22.57 -7.57 1.12
C VAL A 673 22.90 -7.34 2.59
N TYR A 674 23.90 -6.50 2.84
CA TYR A 674 24.38 -6.15 4.18
C TYR A 674 23.97 -4.73 4.50
N LEU A 675 23.06 -4.59 5.46
CA LEU A 675 22.56 -3.32 5.97
C LEU A 675 23.32 -2.97 7.25
N ASN A 676 23.77 -1.71 7.36
CA ASN A 676 24.80 -1.32 8.33
C ASN A 676 26.02 -2.23 8.26
N MET A 677 26.54 -2.44 7.04
CA MET A 677 27.65 -3.34 6.75
C MET A 677 28.82 -3.12 7.73
N GLY A 678 29.28 -4.19 8.36
CA GLY A 678 30.34 -4.18 9.36
C GLY A 678 30.00 -3.45 10.66
N GLY A 679 28.76 -3.00 10.86
CA GLY A 679 28.36 -2.12 11.95
C GLY A 679 29.02 -0.73 11.87
N VAL A 680 29.29 -0.24 10.65
CA VAL A 680 30.00 1.03 10.42
C VAL A 680 29.27 2.21 11.07
N ILE A 681 27.94 2.22 11.00
CA ILE A 681 27.14 3.21 11.70
C ILE A 681 26.93 2.74 13.15
N ASN A 682 27.55 3.47 14.07
CA ASN A 682 27.48 3.25 15.52
C ASN A 682 26.98 4.48 16.29
N THR A 683 26.45 5.47 15.58
CA THR A 683 26.07 6.78 16.09
C THR A 683 24.57 6.91 16.37
N VAL A 684 24.12 8.14 16.62
CA VAL A 684 22.75 8.58 16.97
C VAL A 684 21.69 7.98 16.03
N PRO A 685 20.45 7.73 16.52
CA PRO A 685 19.36 7.25 15.68
C PRO A 685 19.17 8.07 14.41
N HIS A 686 19.12 7.40 13.26
CA HIS A 686 18.96 8.04 11.96
C HIS A 686 18.38 7.06 10.94
N VAL A 687 17.74 7.59 9.89
CA VAL A 687 17.26 6.83 8.72
C VAL A 687 18.30 6.95 7.61
N TYR A 688 18.67 5.84 6.99
CA TYR A 688 19.63 5.78 5.89
C TYR A 688 18.94 5.29 4.63
N ASP A 689 19.21 5.91 3.49
CA ASP A 689 18.60 5.62 2.20
C ASP A 689 19.64 5.49 1.07
N GLY A 690 19.33 4.63 0.10
CA GLY A 690 20.25 4.24 -0.97
C GLY A 690 19.59 3.35 -2.02
N TYR A 691 20.39 2.93 -2.99
CA TYR A 691 19.98 2.02 -4.06
C TYR A 691 20.99 0.88 -4.24
N ILE A 692 20.50 -0.29 -4.62
CA ILE A 692 21.30 -1.34 -5.25
C ILE A 692 21.06 -1.24 -6.76
N ILE A 693 22.13 -1.11 -7.54
CA ILE A 693 22.10 -0.98 -9.00
C ILE A 693 22.57 -2.30 -9.61
N VAL A 694 21.77 -2.88 -10.50
CA VAL A 694 22.06 -4.15 -11.19
C VAL A 694 22.17 -3.88 -12.69
N SER A 695 23.36 -4.08 -13.26
CA SER A 695 23.58 -3.92 -14.71
C SER A 695 23.65 -5.28 -15.39
N SER A 696 22.86 -5.52 -16.43
CA SER A 696 22.79 -6.83 -17.10
C SER A 696 22.64 -6.73 -18.62
N ASP A 697 22.74 -7.86 -19.33
CA ASP A 697 22.44 -7.98 -20.76
C ASP A 697 20.96 -8.21 -21.07
N ALA A 698 20.08 -8.14 -20.07
CA ALA A 698 18.64 -8.01 -20.31
C ALA A 698 18.39 -6.79 -21.21
N VAL A 699 17.45 -6.91 -22.17
CA VAL A 699 16.95 -5.75 -22.96
C VAL A 699 18.08 -4.93 -23.60
N GLY A 700 19.01 -5.59 -24.30
CA GLY A 700 20.10 -4.87 -25.02
C GLY A 700 21.11 -4.13 -24.12
N GLY A 701 21.05 -4.34 -22.80
CA GLY A 701 21.85 -3.66 -21.78
C GLY A 701 20.99 -2.85 -20.81
N SER A 702 20.50 -3.49 -19.74
CA SER A 702 19.64 -2.87 -18.72
C SER A 702 20.44 -2.41 -17.49
N VAL A 703 19.94 -1.36 -16.83
CA VAL A 703 20.37 -0.89 -15.51
C VAL A 703 19.14 -0.78 -14.62
N ASP A 704 18.96 -1.75 -13.73
CA ASP A 704 17.83 -1.85 -12.81
C ASP A 704 18.23 -1.39 -11.41
N SER A 705 17.28 -0.94 -10.59
CA SER A 705 17.56 -0.44 -9.24
C SER A 705 16.57 -0.93 -8.19
N VAL A 706 17.08 -1.30 -7.01
CA VAL A 706 16.28 -1.60 -5.80
C VAL A 706 16.50 -0.49 -4.79
N PHE A 707 15.43 0.19 -4.36
CA PHE A 707 15.51 1.18 -3.29
C PHE A 707 15.72 0.52 -1.93
N VAL A 708 16.61 1.06 -1.11
CA VAL A 708 16.93 0.56 0.23
C VAL A 708 16.82 1.69 1.25
N GLU A 709 16.08 1.44 2.32
CA GLU A 709 15.93 2.33 3.46
C GLU A 709 16.07 1.55 4.78
N LEU A 710 16.87 2.08 5.72
CA LEU A 710 17.25 1.43 6.97
C LEU A 710 17.17 2.39 8.15
N ILE A 711 16.44 2.00 9.20
CA ILE A 711 16.45 2.70 10.49
C ILE A 711 17.55 2.12 11.38
N ILE A 712 18.47 2.94 11.87
CA ILE A 712 19.46 2.50 12.87
C ILE A 712 19.10 3.11 14.22
N VAL A 713 18.66 2.29 15.18
CA VAL A 713 18.19 2.73 16.51
C VAL A 713 18.37 1.62 17.55
N ASP A 714 18.60 1.96 18.83
CA ASP A 714 18.81 0.94 19.87
C ASP A 714 17.53 0.15 20.20
N SER A 715 16.38 0.82 20.15
CA SER A 715 15.06 0.22 20.33
C SER A 715 14.08 0.83 19.33
N LEU A 716 13.35 -0.02 18.63
CA LEU A 716 12.23 0.36 17.79
C LEU A 716 10.94 -0.10 18.47
N GLN A 717 10.03 0.82 18.73
CA GLN A 717 8.67 0.50 19.17
C GLN A 717 7.73 0.71 17.97
N PRO A 718 6.93 -0.28 17.55
CA PRO A 718 5.90 -0.07 16.56
C PRO A 718 4.65 0.59 17.17
N PRO A 719 3.76 1.18 16.35
CA PRO A 719 2.45 1.62 16.79
C PRO A 719 1.65 0.48 17.39
N GLU A 720 1.03 0.76 18.53
CA GLU A 720 0.11 -0.13 19.22
C GLU A 720 -1.09 0.71 19.67
N THR A 721 -2.27 0.08 19.70
CA THR A 721 -3.52 0.70 20.11
C THR A 721 -4.07 0.09 21.40
N ALA A 722 -4.80 0.89 22.17
CA ALA A 722 -5.57 0.46 23.34
C ALA A 722 -6.93 1.19 23.37
N VAL A 723 -7.87 0.69 24.16
CA VAL A 723 -9.24 1.24 24.25
C VAL A 723 -9.56 1.60 25.69
N VAL A 724 -10.24 2.72 25.91
CA VAL A 724 -10.89 3.07 27.19
C VAL A 724 -12.40 3.19 26.99
N SER A 725 -13.18 2.73 27.97
CA SER A 725 -14.64 2.72 27.86
C SER A 725 -15.33 3.39 29.04
N THR A 726 -16.38 4.16 28.75
CA THR A 726 -17.38 4.56 29.74
C THR A 726 -18.45 3.46 29.86
N THR A 727 -19.58 3.74 30.52
CA THR A 727 -20.71 2.80 30.52
C THR A 727 -21.52 2.79 29.21
N CYS A 728 -21.30 3.74 28.29
CA CYS A 728 -22.09 3.83 27.06
C CYS A 728 -21.30 4.07 25.77
N LEU A 729 -20.03 4.47 25.83
CA LEU A 729 -19.16 4.62 24.65
C LEU A 729 -17.71 4.17 24.92
N SER A 730 -16.93 4.01 23.85
CA SER A 730 -15.51 3.64 23.88
C SER A 730 -14.66 4.57 23.01
N LEU A 731 -13.40 4.75 23.38
CA LEU A 731 -12.40 5.48 22.60
C LEU A 731 -11.12 4.65 22.45
N ILE A 732 -10.72 4.39 21.21
CA ILE A 732 -9.40 3.86 20.86
C ILE A 732 -8.37 4.99 20.84
N TYR A 733 -7.17 4.68 21.30
CA TYR A 733 -6.00 5.55 21.26
C TYR A 733 -4.74 4.74 21.04
N SER A 734 -3.67 5.38 20.55
CA SER A 734 -2.40 4.71 20.28
C SER A 734 -1.23 5.31 21.05
N ASN A 735 -0.11 4.60 21.02
CA ASN A 735 1.19 5.15 21.40
C ASN A 735 1.81 6.10 20.37
N THR A 736 1.14 6.41 19.26
CA THR A 736 1.51 7.50 18.35
C THR A 736 0.75 8.78 18.64
N GLY A 737 -0.13 8.79 19.64
CA GLY A 737 -1.00 9.93 19.96
C GLY A 737 -2.29 9.96 19.14
N ASN A 738 -2.48 9.04 18.21
CA ASN A 738 -3.72 8.87 17.48
C ASN A 738 -4.89 8.51 18.42
N MET A 739 -6.08 8.99 18.11
CA MET A 739 -7.36 8.70 18.76
C MET A 739 -8.42 8.46 17.66
N GLY A 740 -9.33 7.50 17.82
CA GLY A 740 -10.33 7.16 16.79
C GLY A 740 -9.84 6.12 15.76
N ASN A 741 -8.55 6.18 15.39
CA ASN A 741 -7.82 5.18 14.60
C ASN A 741 -8.44 4.92 13.22
N ASN A 742 -8.74 5.98 12.46
CA ASN A 742 -9.31 5.88 11.11
C ASN A 742 -10.62 5.07 11.12
N GLY A 743 -11.63 5.60 11.83
CA GLY A 743 -12.85 4.96 12.30
C GLY A 743 -13.82 4.41 11.24
N GLY A 744 -13.37 3.59 10.29
CA GLY A 744 -14.20 3.00 9.24
C GLY A 744 -15.33 2.08 9.74
N ASN A 745 -16.21 1.65 8.81
CA ASN A 745 -17.40 0.81 9.07
C ASN A 745 -17.10 -0.42 9.94
N ASN A 746 -17.32 -0.28 11.25
CA ASN A 746 -17.06 -1.30 12.29
C ASN A 746 -15.63 -1.87 12.37
N GLY A 747 -14.64 -1.27 11.71
CA GLY A 747 -13.26 -1.79 11.65
C GLY A 747 -12.53 -1.82 13.00
N ASN A 748 -12.84 -0.87 13.88
CA ASN A 748 -12.19 -0.73 15.20
C ASN A 748 -13.04 -1.30 16.36
N GLY A 749 -14.06 -2.11 16.07
CA GLY A 749 -14.94 -2.70 17.08
C GLY A 749 -15.84 -1.70 17.82
N GLY A 750 -16.14 -0.54 17.22
CA GLY A 750 -17.01 0.49 17.81
C GLY A 750 -16.38 1.22 19.00
N ALA A 751 -15.11 1.66 18.84
CA ALA A 751 -14.39 2.43 19.85
C ALA A 751 -14.03 3.84 19.34
N ASN A 752 -14.99 4.51 18.70
CA ASN A 752 -14.84 5.80 18.04
C ASN A 752 -15.80 6.85 18.61
N MET A 753 -16.04 6.81 19.94
CA MET A 753 -16.97 7.66 20.68
C MET A 753 -18.46 7.45 20.35
N ASN A 754 -18.80 6.29 19.77
CA ASN A 754 -20.17 5.87 19.49
C ASN A 754 -20.84 5.15 20.68
N TYR A 755 -22.18 5.10 20.66
CA TYR A 755 -22.99 4.55 21.74
C TYR A 755 -23.26 3.04 21.57
N PHE A 756 -23.10 2.25 22.64
CA PHE A 756 -23.31 0.78 22.60
C PHE A 756 -24.78 0.36 22.41
N ASP A 757 -25.73 1.18 22.88
CA ASP A 757 -27.18 0.90 22.89
C ASP A 757 -27.95 1.92 22.02
N ASP A 758 -27.44 2.22 20.82
CA ASP A 758 -28.12 3.07 19.84
C ASP A 758 -29.21 2.26 19.07
N CYS A 759 -30.45 2.77 18.99
CA CYS A 759 -31.52 2.06 18.28
C CYS A 759 -31.35 2.03 16.76
N ASP A 760 -30.52 2.91 16.22
CA ASP A 760 -30.09 2.90 14.82
C ASP A 760 -29.04 1.80 14.56
N THR A 761 -28.56 1.11 15.62
CA THR A 761 -27.51 0.07 15.53
C THR A 761 -27.96 -1.32 16.01
N THR A 762 -29.18 -1.46 16.56
CA THR A 762 -29.67 -2.76 17.06
C THR A 762 -30.16 -3.69 15.96
N GLY A 763 -29.24 -4.41 15.31
CA GLY A 763 -29.56 -5.63 14.54
C GLY A 763 -28.96 -5.78 13.15
N ASN A 764 -28.06 -4.91 12.71
CA ASN A 764 -27.55 -4.98 11.33
C ASN A 764 -26.42 -6.00 11.16
N LEU A 765 -26.59 -6.83 10.12
CA LEU A 765 -25.56 -7.71 9.58
C LEU A 765 -24.51 -6.82 8.90
N SER A 766 -23.24 -7.13 9.14
CA SER A 766 -22.09 -6.50 8.49
C SER A 766 -22.33 -6.26 6.98
N GLY A 767 -22.28 -5.00 6.53
CA GLY A 767 -22.24 -4.64 5.11
C GLY A 767 -23.53 -4.09 4.49
N MET A 768 -24.52 -3.67 5.27
CA MET A 768 -25.58 -2.77 4.78
C MET A 768 -25.29 -1.36 5.30
N ASP A 769 -25.41 -0.35 4.43
CA ASP A 769 -25.22 1.08 4.71
C ASP A 769 -25.89 1.51 6.01
N ASP A 770 -25.08 1.64 7.07
CA ASP A 770 -25.38 2.49 8.21
C ASP A 770 -24.09 3.22 8.56
N VAL A 771 -23.92 4.36 7.90
CA VAL A 771 -22.93 5.40 8.20
C VAL A 771 -23.17 6.07 9.57
N ALA A 772 -24.09 5.50 10.38
CA ALA A 772 -24.59 6.03 11.62
C ALA A 772 -23.77 5.65 12.88
N THR A 773 -22.59 5.02 12.73
CA THR A 773 -21.87 4.37 13.85
C THR A 773 -20.55 5.02 14.25
N VAL A 774 -20.07 6.02 13.53
CA VAL A 774 -18.82 6.73 13.83
C VAL A 774 -19.17 8.06 14.49
N TYR A 775 -18.39 8.52 15.47
CA TYR A 775 -18.46 9.91 15.94
C TYR A 775 -17.11 10.58 15.72
N LEU A 776 -16.06 9.99 16.31
CA LEU A 776 -14.68 10.44 16.12
C LEU A 776 -13.98 9.51 15.13
N TYR A 777 -13.87 9.95 13.89
CA TYR A 777 -13.20 9.18 12.84
C TYR A 777 -11.72 9.05 13.14
N ASP A 778 -11.04 10.18 13.34
CA ASP A 778 -9.62 10.20 13.63
C ASP A 778 -9.22 11.48 14.37
N ALA A 779 -8.18 11.44 15.19
CA ALA A 779 -7.69 12.59 15.95
C ALA A 779 -6.24 12.42 16.41
N SER A 780 -5.53 13.54 16.60
CA SER A 780 -4.15 13.51 17.08
C SER A 780 -3.71 14.84 17.71
N PRO A 781 -2.80 14.83 18.70
CA PRO A 781 -2.00 16.01 18.99
C PRO A 781 -1.28 16.50 17.76
N PHE A 782 -0.86 17.76 17.79
CA PHE A 782 0.13 18.25 16.85
C PHE A 782 1.22 19.07 17.51
N LEU A 783 2.35 19.13 16.81
CA LEU A 783 3.44 20.09 17.03
C LEU A 783 3.70 20.86 15.74
N ALA A 784 3.84 22.18 15.82
CA ALA A 784 4.20 22.98 14.65
C ALA A 784 5.25 24.07 14.96
N TRP A 785 6.31 24.17 14.16
CA TRP A 785 7.32 25.23 14.30
C TRP A 785 8.00 25.53 12.96
N VAL A 786 8.84 26.57 12.93
CA VAL A 786 9.65 26.91 11.75
C VAL A 786 11.06 26.37 11.96
N ASP A 787 11.56 25.61 10.99
CA ASP A 787 12.94 25.17 10.94
C ASP A 787 13.61 25.64 9.63
N GLY A 788 14.54 26.59 9.75
CA GLY A 788 15.17 27.22 8.58
C GLY A 788 14.17 27.97 7.69
N LEU A 789 13.95 27.44 6.48
CA LEU A 789 12.96 27.95 5.50
C LEU A 789 11.67 27.11 5.48
N ASP A 790 11.61 26.04 6.26
CA ASP A 790 10.53 25.07 6.23
C ASP A 790 9.64 25.17 7.48
N THR A 791 8.41 24.67 7.36
CA THR A 791 7.44 24.59 8.46
C THR A 791 7.23 23.14 8.83
N ILE A 792 7.66 22.77 10.03
CA ILE A 792 7.45 21.42 10.56
C ILE A 792 6.04 21.34 11.13
N PHE A 793 5.31 20.30 10.76
CA PHE A 793 4.00 19.98 11.32
C PHE A 793 3.94 18.47 11.59
N ASN A 794 4.01 18.08 12.87
CA ASN A 794 3.93 16.68 13.27
C ASN A 794 2.57 16.34 13.86
N TYR A 795 1.97 15.24 13.42
CA TYR A 795 0.70 14.68 13.86
C TYR A 795 0.60 13.19 13.48
N ALA A 796 -0.45 12.49 13.90
CA ALA A 796 -0.67 11.07 13.60
C ALA A 796 -2.13 10.77 13.25
N MET A 797 -2.59 11.22 12.07
CA MET A 797 -3.94 10.99 11.52
C MET A 797 -3.87 10.81 9.99
N TYR A 798 -4.92 10.23 9.40
CA TYR A 798 -5.00 9.99 7.95
C TYR A 798 -3.80 9.14 7.47
N ASP A 799 -3.04 9.60 6.48
CA ASP A 799 -1.84 8.91 5.99
C ASP A 799 -0.56 9.23 6.80
N ALA A 800 -0.64 10.11 7.81
CA ALA A 800 0.49 10.41 8.68
C ALA A 800 0.65 9.32 9.75
N ASP A 801 1.38 8.27 9.41
CA ASP A 801 1.76 7.21 10.34
C ASP A 801 3.12 7.49 10.99
N TRP A 802 3.57 6.62 11.89
CA TRP A 802 4.87 6.74 12.54
C TRP A 802 6.10 6.57 11.64
N LEU A 803 5.93 6.26 10.35
CA LEU A 803 6.98 6.18 9.33
C LEU A 803 7.01 7.46 8.47
N SER A 804 5.86 8.10 8.27
CA SER A 804 5.68 9.35 7.52
C SER A 804 6.54 10.51 8.05
N THR A 805 6.67 11.53 7.20
CA THR A 805 7.45 12.73 7.50
C THR A 805 6.81 13.62 8.57
N GLU A 806 5.52 13.43 8.82
CA GLU A 806 4.66 14.17 9.73
C GLU A 806 4.43 13.37 11.02
N GLY A 807 4.53 12.04 10.98
CA GLY A 807 4.27 11.13 12.10
C GLY A 807 5.03 11.34 13.39
N PHE A 808 4.41 10.96 14.51
CA PHE A 808 5.09 10.79 15.79
C PHE A 808 5.78 9.42 15.92
N ARG A 809 6.88 9.37 16.69
CA ARG A 809 7.67 8.15 16.92
C ARG A 809 7.40 7.57 18.32
N PRO A 810 6.76 6.39 18.46
CA PRO A 810 6.51 5.81 19.77
C PRO A 810 7.79 5.28 20.42
N LEU A 811 7.84 5.32 21.76
CA LEU A 811 8.92 4.74 22.58
C LEU A 811 8.42 3.68 23.56
N GLU A 812 7.13 3.72 23.91
CA GLU A 812 6.52 2.80 24.87
C GLU A 812 5.20 2.26 24.32
N SER A 813 4.79 1.06 24.75
CA SER A 813 3.44 0.54 24.49
C SER A 813 2.38 1.33 25.27
N PRO A 814 1.15 1.44 24.75
CA PRO A 814 0.04 2.01 25.50
C PRO A 814 -0.39 1.06 26.64
N VAL A 815 -1.03 1.61 27.67
CA VAL A 815 -1.51 0.90 28.86
C VAL A 815 -2.99 1.19 29.09
N HIS A 816 -3.80 0.13 29.22
CA HIS A 816 -5.20 0.19 29.63
C HIS A 816 -5.40 -0.47 31.00
N ASP A 817 -6.08 0.23 31.92
CA ASP A 817 -6.46 -0.26 33.24
C ASP A 817 -7.97 -0.05 33.49
N PRO A 818 -8.79 -1.09 33.30
CA PRO A 818 -10.23 -1.01 33.49
C PRO A 818 -10.69 -1.31 34.93
N VAL A 819 -9.78 -1.69 35.86
CA VAL A 819 -10.16 -2.32 37.14
C VAL A 819 -9.62 -1.66 38.39
N SER A 820 -8.49 -0.94 38.33
CA SER A 820 -7.87 -0.37 39.53
C SER A 820 -8.66 0.80 40.12
N TYR A 821 -9.53 1.44 39.33
CA TYR A 821 -10.30 2.60 39.72
C TYR A 821 -11.81 2.30 39.65
N ALA A 822 -12.52 2.63 40.72
CA ALA A 822 -13.93 2.24 40.87
C ALA A 822 -14.90 3.13 40.06
N ASP A 823 -14.48 4.34 39.70
CA ASP A 823 -15.32 5.39 39.13
C ASP A 823 -14.93 5.82 37.71
N TYR A 824 -13.88 5.24 37.11
CA TYR A 824 -13.44 5.46 35.71
C TYR A 824 -12.52 4.35 35.22
N GLU A 825 -12.35 4.21 33.90
CA GLU A 825 -11.22 3.49 33.30
C GLU A 825 -10.05 4.44 33.01
N TYR A 826 -8.84 3.91 33.16
CA TYR A 826 -7.61 4.66 32.91
C TYR A 826 -6.91 4.14 31.65
N GLY A 827 -6.47 5.06 30.81
CA GLY A 827 -5.60 4.80 29.67
C GLY A 827 -4.36 5.68 29.71
N TYR A 828 -3.25 5.18 29.18
CA TYR A 828 -2.01 5.91 29.03
C TYR A 828 -1.38 5.56 27.68
N SER A 829 -1.06 6.56 26.87
CA SER A 829 -0.51 6.34 25.52
C SER A 829 0.88 5.71 25.51
N GLY A 830 1.64 5.75 26.61
CA GLY A 830 3.09 5.63 26.50
C GLY A 830 3.72 6.96 26.05
N VAL A 831 5.06 6.99 25.98
CA VAL A 831 5.81 8.13 25.46
C VAL A 831 5.95 8.03 23.93
N TYR A 832 5.73 9.16 23.26
CA TYR A 832 6.04 9.32 21.83
C TYR A 832 6.68 10.67 21.56
N LEU A 833 7.47 10.74 20.49
CA LEU A 833 8.33 11.86 20.18
C LEU A 833 7.91 12.58 18.89
N SER A 834 8.25 13.86 18.80
CA SER A 834 8.41 14.55 17.51
C SER A 834 9.40 13.80 16.62
N LYS A 835 9.32 14.01 15.30
CA LYS A 835 10.19 13.32 14.35
C LYS A 835 11.69 13.54 14.61
N ASP A 836 12.07 14.76 15.00
CA ASP A 836 13.44 15.13 15.37
C ASP A 836 13.83 14.69 16.80
N SER A 837 12.95 13.99 17.50
CA SER A 837 13.10 13.52 18.88
C SER A 837 13.24 14.62 19.94
N SER A 838 13.04 15.90 19.60
CA SER A 838 13.29 17.03 20.49
C SER A 838 12.17 17.28 21.50
N ILE A 839 10.94 16.87 21.20
CA ILE A 839 9.77 17.03 22.07
C ILE A 839 9.12 15.68 22.31
N ALA A 840 8.93 15.34 23.57
CA ALA A 840 8.21 14.15 23.99
C ALA A 840 6.79 14.50 24.44
N MET A 841 5.88 13.56 24.20
CA MET A 841 4.46 13.69 24.45
C MET A 841 3.93 12.46 25.18
N THR A 842 2.94 12.69 26.04
CA THR A 842 2.12 11.64 26.64
C THR A 842 0.68 12.08 26.73
N SER A 843 -0.25 11.13 26.66
CA SER A 843 -1.68 11.33 26.81
C SER A 843 -2.24 10.33 27.83
N GLU A 844 -3.00 10.84 28.79
CA GLU A 844 -3.71 10.05 29.79
C GLU A 844 -5.20 10.22 29.58
N TYR A 845 -5.92 9.10 29.51
CA TYR A 845 -7.34 9.04 29.21
C TYR A 845 -8.10 8.58 30.46
N PHE A 846 -9.15 9.31 30.81
CA PHE A 846 -10.00 9.00 31.95
C PHE A 846 -11.44 8.89 31.47
N ALA A 847 -11.99 7.68 31.46
CA ALA A 847 -13.35 7.39 30.98
C ALA A 847 -14.28 7.08 32.17
N PRO A 848 -15.11 8.03 32.64
CA PRO A 848 -15.90 7.85 33.86
C PRO A 848 -16.97 6.76 33.76
N LYS A 849 -17.26 6.13 34.90
CA LYS A 849 -18.25 5.04 35.06
C LYS A 849 -19.41 5.41 36.01
N VAL A 850 -19.44 6.65 36.48
CA VAL A 850 -20.51 7.12 37.40
C VAL A 850 -21.77 7.48 36.60
N SER A 851 -22.93 7.38 37.24
CA SER A 851 -24.21 7.68 36.58
C SER A 851 -24.23 9.12 36.05
N GLY A 852 -24.64 9.31 34.79
CA GLY A 852 -24.69 10.62 34.12
C GLY A 852 -23.32 11.15 33.67
N SER A 853 -22.34 10.27 33.47
CA SER A 853 -21.00 10.65 32.99
C SER A 853 -20.50 9.79 31.84
N CYS A 854 -21.41 9.10 31.15
CA CYS A 854 -21.01 8.12 30.16
C CYS A 854 -20.67 8.75 28.80
N ASP A 855 -21.07 9.99 28.57
CA ASP A 855 -21.02 10.67 27.27
C ASP A 855 -19.68 11.39 26.98
N PHE A 856 -18.67 11.26 27.85
CA PHE A 856 -17.41 11.97 27.70
C PHE A 856 -16.17 11.21 28.22
N VAL A 857 -15.03 11.54 27.65
CA VAL A 857 -13.69 11.10 28.06
C VAL A 857 -12.83 12.33 28.35
N ILE A 858 -12.13 12.34 29.48
CA ILE A 858 -11.19 13.40 29.83
C ILE A 858 -9.79 12.99 29.36
N VAL A 859 -9.08 13.91 28.70
CA VAL A 859 -7.71 13.67 28.25
C VAL A 859 -6.78 14.69 28.90
N ARG A 860 -5.72 14.19 29.55
CA ARG A 860 -4.60 15.00 30.05
C ARG A 860 -3.39 14.75 29.16
N GLN A 861 -2.97 15.78 28.43
CA GLN A 861 -1.81 15.75 27.54
C GLN A 861 -0.63 16.47 28.16
N LYS A 862 0.57 15.93 27.94
CA LYS A 862 1.83 16.56 28.34
C LYS A 862 2.74 16.70 27.13
N PHE A 863 3.41 17.84 27.05
CA PHE A 863 4.46 18.14 26.07
C PHE A 863 5.68 18.59 26.84
N TYR A 864 6.81 17.90 26.70
CA TYR A 864 8.04 18.23 27.42
C TYR A 864 9.26 18.11 26.54
N ASN A 865 10.28 18.90 26.86
CA ASN A 865 11.53 18.87 26.11
C ASN A 865 12.26 17.55 26.35
N ASN A 866 12.71 16.91 25.28
CA ASN A 866 13.45 15.65 25.30
C ASN A 866 14.90 15.82 24.80
N SER A 867 15.42 17.05 24.84
CA SER A 867 16.75 17.42 24.36
C SER A 867 17.49 18.32 25.35
N ASP A 868 18.79 18.48 25.15
CA ASP A 868 19.63 19.40 25.93
C ASP A 868 19.47 20.88 25.51
N VAL A 869 18.57 21.19 24.56
CA VAL A 869 18.38 22.52 23.97
C VAL A 869 16.92 22.96 24.07
N ALA A 870 16.67 24.23 24.41
CA ALA A 870 15.30 24.75 24.45
C ALA A 870 14.68 24.82 23.05
N ALA A 871 13.42 24.38 22.92
CA ALA A 871 12.65 24.51 21.68
C ALA A 871 11.88 25.84 21.69
N GLY A 872 12.06 26.67 20.67
CA GLY A 872 11.44 27.99 20.57
C GLY A 872 10.22 28.01 19.66
N GLN A 873 9.22 28.84 19.98
CA GLN A 873 8.08 29.18 19.11
C GLN A 873 7.24 27.99 18.61
N VAL A 874 7.10 26.95 19.43
CA VAL A 874 6.37 25.72 19.09
C VAL A 874 4.88 25.90 19.35
N PHE A 875 4.06 25.73 18.33
CA PHE A 875 2.62 25.55 18.47
C PHE A 875 2.31 24.13 18.94
N VAL A 876 1.42 24.02 19.91
CA VAL A 876 0.91 22.75 20.42
C VAL A 876 -0.61 22.79 20.46
N GLY A 877 -1.22 21.65 20.19
CA GLY A 877 -2.68 21.54 20.11
C GLY A 877 -3.12 20.16 19.67
N ASP A 878 -4.34 20.07 19.18
CA ASP A 878 -4.93 18.86 18.62
C ASP A 878 -5.70 19.16 17.34
N ILE A 879 -5.80 18.14 16.50
CA ILE A 879 -6.63 18.08 15.31
C ILE A 879 -7.57 16.87 15.41
N PHE A 880 -8.77 17.02 14.88
CA PHE A 880 -9.82 16.01 14.94
C PHE A 880 -10.60 15.98 13.64
N ASP A 881 -11.05 14.79 13.28
CA ASP A 881 -12.00 14.52 12.22
C ASP A 881 -13.21 13.84 12.85
N TRP A 882 -14.32 14.58 12.93
CA TRP A 882 -15.53 14.10 13.56
C TRP A 882 -16.53 13.77 12.46
N ASP A 883 -16.73 12.49 12.17
CA ASP A 883 -17.82 12.02 11.32
C ASP A 883 -19.05 11.80 12.19
N ILE A 884 -19.74 12.87 12.61
CA ILE A 884 -20.94 12.71 13.42
C ILE A 884 -21.99 11.99 12.57
N PRO A 885 -22.69 10.98 13.11
CA PRO A 885 -23.66 10.21 12.32
C PRO A 885 -24.61 11.13 11.56
N SER A 886 -24.64 10.96 10.24
CA SER A 886 -25.36 11.81 9.28
C SER A 886 -25.96 11.01 8.13
N ASP A 887 -26.95 11.58 7.44
CA ASP A 887 -27.60 10.98 6.27
C ASP A 887 -26.64 10.82 5.07
N SER A 888 -25.55 11.60 5.07
CA SER A 888 -24.45 11.56 4.09
C SER A 888 -23.26 10.69 4.50
N GLY A 889 -23.17 10.31 5.77
CA GLY A 889 -21.98 9.68 6.34
C GLY A 889 -21.00 10.62 7.02
N SER A 890 -20.27 11.41 6.25
CA SER A 890 -19.14 12.22 6.76
C SER A 890 -19.39 13.74 6.73
N GLU A 891 -20.53 14.21 6.20
CA GLU A 891 -20.79 15.65 6.16
C GLU A 891 -21.39 16.15 7.48
N ASN A 892 -20.80 17.23 7.97
CA ASN A 892 -21.07 17.79 9.28
C ASN A 892 -21.37 19.29 9.21
N GLY A 893 -22.22 19.74 10.12
CA GLY A 893 -22.32 21.14 10.49
C GLY A 893 -21.39 21.43 11.66
N SER A 894 -20.97 22.68 11.85
CA SER A 894 -20.06 23.04 12.95
C SER A 894 -20.52 24.26 13.73
N GLY A 895 -20.06 24.36 14.99
CA GLY A 895 -20.38 25.47 15.87
C GLY A 895 -19.46 25.54 17.09
N TYR A 896 -19.69 26.54 17.94
CA TYR A 896 -18.90 26.73 19.15
C TYR A 896 -19.69 27.35 20.31
N ASP A 897 -19.27 27.03 21.54
CA ASP A 897 -19.65 27.75 22.76
C ASP A 897 -18.39 28.23 23.48
N ALA A 898 -18.08 29.52 23.31
CA ALA A 898 -16.91 30.14 23.91
C ALA A 898 -16.96 30.18 25.45
N THR A 899 -18.14 30.12 26.06
CA THR A 899 -18.30 30.09 27.53
C THR A 899 -17.80 28.77 28.08
N ARG A 900 -18.16 27.68 27.42
CA ARG A 900 -17.69 26.32 27.75
C ARG A 900 -16.37 25.97 27.09
N LYS A 901 -15.82 26.86 26.26
CA LYS A 901 -14.59 26.66 25.49
C LYS A 901 -14.68 25.43 24.60
N LEU A 902 -15.82 25.28 23.96
CA LEU A 902 -16.24 24.11 23.20
C LEU A 902 -16.27 24.46 21.71
N MET A 903 -15.68 23.59 20.90
CA MET A 903 -15.85 23.55 19.44
C MET A 903 -16.45 22.19 19.12
N TYR A 904 -17.45 22.17 18.23
CA TYR A 904 -18.24 20.96 17.99
C TYR A 904 -18.71 20.84 16.55
N MET A 905 -19.09 19.62 16.21
CA MET A 905 -19.76 19.25 14.98
C MET A 905 -21.10 18.57 15.29
N HIS A 906 -21.98 18.53 14.30
CA HIS A 906 -23.25 17.83 14.35
C HIS A 906 -23.60 17.22 13.00
N GLY A 907 -24.35 16.12 13.02
CA GLY A 907 -24.70 15.39 11.81
C GLY A 907 -25.54 16.21 10.83
N ALA A 908 -25.37 15.92 9.54
CA ALA A 908 -26.25 16.36 8.47
C ALA A 908 -27.56 15.58 8.45
N GLU A 909 -28.67 16.31 8.44
CA GLU A 909 -30.01 15.76 8.19
C GLU A 909 -30.57 16.44 6.93
N TYR A 910 -30.85 15.65 5.90
CA TYR A 910 -31.37 16.12 4.61
C TYR A 910 -32.86 15.82 4.47
N ASP A 911 -33.66 16.86 4.18
CA ASP A 911 -35.11 16.71 4.04
C ASP A 911 -35.81 16.09 5.28
N ASN A 912 -37.11 15.82 5.19
CA ASN A 912 -37.86 15.12 6.23
C ASN A 912 -38.21 13.73 5.69
N ASP A 913 -37.29 12.78 5.91
CA ASP A 913 -37.14 11.52 5.17
C ASP A 913 -38.40 10.85 4.61
N SER A 914 -38.28 10.44 3.34
CA SER A 914 -39.29 9.64 2.61
C SER A 914 -38.85 8.19 2.36
N ILE A 915 -37.70 7.76 2.89
CA ILE A 915 -37.23 6.38 2.81
C ILE A 915 -37.14 5.82 4.23
N HIS A 916 -37.59 4.58 4.40
CA HIS A 916 -37.69 3.88 5.68
C HIS A 916 -36.33 3.28 6.08
N ASN A 917 -35.27 4.09 6.21
CA ASN A 917 -34.20 3.71 7.13
C ASN A 917 -34.77 3.92 8.56
N ASN A 918 -34.24 3.22 9.53
CA ASN A 918 -34.90 3.05 10.81
C ASN A 918 -34.46 4.11 11.83
N ASP A 919 -34.16 5.34 11.38
CA ASP A 919 -33.55 6.40 12.20
C ASP A 919 -34.49 6.86 13.33
N CYS A 920 -34.27 6.28 14.50
CA CYS A 920 -34.98 6.59 15.72
C CYS A 920 -34.54 7.93 16.32
N VAL A 921 -33.35 8.43 15.92
CA VAL A 921 -32.83 9.75 16.29
C VAL A 921 -32.24 10.48 15.09
N LYS A 922 -32.85 11.63 14.76
CA LYS A 922 -32.39 12.59 13.74
C LYS A 922 -30.91 12.93 13.87
N ALA A 923 -30.20 12.97 12.75
CA ALA A 923 -28.77 13.27 12.67
C ALA A 923 -28.44 14.68 13.22
N ASP A 924 -29.31 15.66 13.00
CA ASP A 924 -29.15 17.04 13.51
C ASP A 924 -29.24 17.19 15.05
N LYS A 925 -29.57 16.10 15.75
CA LYS A 925 -29.56 16.00 17.23
C LYS A 925 -28.31 15.33 17.79
N ARG A 926 -27.47 14.77 16.94
CA ARG A 926 -26.23 14.09 17.31
C ARG A 926 -25.09 15.11 17.26
N TYR A 927 -24.26 15.11 18.29
CA TYR A 927 -23.13 16.07 18.40
C TYR A 927 -21.88 15.33 18.85
N GLY A 928 -20.73 15.83 18.42
CA GLY A 928 -19.44 15.43 18.96
C GLY A 928 -18.48 16.61 18.90
N GLY A 929 -17.51 16.62 19.80
CA GLY A 929 -16.57 17.73 19.86
C GLY A 929 -15.64 17.73 21.05
N VAL A 930 -14.92 18.83 21.18
CA VAL A 930 -13.87 19.00 22.18
C VAL A 930 -14.04 20.29 22.98
N SER A 931 -13.96 20.18 24.30
CA SER A 931 -13.91 21.33 25.21
C SER A 931 -12.54 21.47 25.88
N TYR A 932 -11.94 22.65 25.77
CA TYR A 932 -10.71 22.98 26.47
C TYR A 932 -10.99 23.30 27.95
N PHE A 933 -10.42 22.53 28.88
CA PHE A 933 -10.59 22.80 30.31
C PHE A 933 -9.61 23.87 30.81
N GLY A 934 -8.32 23.66 30.54
CA GLY A 934 -7.22 24.53 30.95
C GLY A 934 -5.85 23.88 30.72
N GLY A 935 -4.78 24.64 30.91
CA GLY A 935 -3.41 24.14 30.91
C GLY A 935 -2.48 24.91 31.84
N TYR A 936 -1.29 24.36 32.06
CA TYR A 936 -0.24 24.99 32.84
C TYR A 936 1.14 24.49 32.44
N ARG A 937 2.18 25.22 32.82
CA ARG A 937 3.59 24.84 32.68
C ARG A 937 4.16 24.41 34.04
N LEU A 938 4.99 23.39 34.02
CA LEU A 938 5.88 23.01 35.11
C LEU A 938 7.34 23.28 34.70
N PRO A 939 8.18 23.83 35.60
CA PRO A 939 7.82 24.34 36.92
C PRO A 939 6.89 25.57 36.83
N TYR A 940 5.92 25.67 37.76
CA TYR A 940 4.91 26.73 37.75
C TYR A 940 5.39 27.94 38.56
N THR A 941 6.12 28.84 37.90
CA THR A 941 6.91 29.92 38.53
C THR A 941 6.16 31.26 38.64
N GLY A 942 5.08 31.44 37.87
CA GLY A 942 4.28 32.65 37.86
C GLY A 942 2.91 32.49 37.20
N ALA A 943 2.11 33.56 37.20
CA ALA A 943 0.77 33.54 36.61
C ALA A 943 0.76 33.34 35.08
N THR A 944 1.88 33.63 34.40
CA THR A 944 2.06 33.39 32.96
C THR A 944 2.22 31.92 32.61
N ASP A 945 2.46 31.07 33.60
CA ASP A 945 2.57 29.61 33.42
C ASP A 945 1.19 28.94 33.49
N SER A 946 0.11 29.72 33.61
CA SER A 946 -1.27 29.24 33.56
C SER A 946 -1.90 29.60 32.21
N PHE A 947 -2.52 28.61 31.58
CA PHE A 947 -3.15 28.71 30.27
C PHE A 947 -4.65 28.44 30.45
N PRO A 948 -5.43 29.41 30.98
CA PRO A 948 -6.83 29.17 31.25
C PRO A 948 -7.67 29.07 29.97
N ASN A 949 -7.21 29.57 28.83
CA ASN A 949 -7.95 29.57 27.57
C ASN A 949 -7.05 29.06 26.44
N PRO A 950 -7.62 28.41 25.40
CA PRO A 950 -6.87 28.06 24.20
C PRO A 950 -6.55 29.35 23.41
N LYS A 951 -5.54 29.30 22.54
CA LYS A 951 -5.26 30.40 21.61
C LYS A 951 -6.38 30.51 20.56
N ALA A 952 -6.71 29.40 19.93
CA ALA A 952 -7.71 29.35 18.87
C ALA A 952 -8.34 27.96 18.74
N MET A 953 -9.59 27.90 18.30
CA MET A 953 -10.29 26.68 17.91
C MET A 953 -11.09 26.97 16.65
N TRP A 954 -11.02 26.09 15.65
CA TRP A 954 -11.79 26.29 14.42
C TRP A 954 -12.12 25.00 13.70
N THR A 955 -13.01 25.10 12.71
CA THR A 955 -13.29 24.06 11.72
C THR A 955 -13.04 24.57 10.31
N GLU A 956 -12.54 23.70 9.44
CA GLU A 956 -12.27 23.98 8.02
C GLU A 956 -12.51 22.72 7.18
N LEU A 957 -12.52 22.86 5.86
CA LEU A 957 -12.87 21.79 4.91
C LEU A 957 -11.75 20.75 4.74
N ASN A 958 -12.08 19.48 4.89
CA ASN A 958 -11.20 18.37 4.50
C ASN A 958 -10.85 18.40 2.99
N PRO A 959 -11.80 18.68 2.07
CA PRO A 959 -11.48 18.84 0.65
C PRO A 959 -10.42 19.89 0.30
N GLU A 960 -10.24 20.92 1.13
CA GLU A 960 -9.30 22.00 0.85
C GLU A 960 -7.93 21.77 1.50
N TYR A 961 -7.90 21.22 2.71
CA TYR A 961 -6.70 21.14 3.54
C TYR A 961 -6.14 19.72 3.74
N VAL A 962 -6.92 18.69 3.43
CA VAL A 962 -6.56 17.28 3.69
C VAL A 962 -6.48 16.49 2.39
N TYR A 963 -7.58 16.43 1.63
CA TYR A 963 -7.69 15.56 0.45
C TYR A 963 -6.65 15.80 -0.65
N PRO A 964 -6.18 17.04 -0.93
CA PRO A 964 -5.18 17.26 -1.98
C PRO A 964 -3.86 16.53 -1.76
N THR A 965 -3.57 16.15 -0.51
CA THR A 965 -2.29 15.55 -0.07
C THR A 965 -2.50 14.33 0.83
N ASN A 966 -3.74 13.86 0.98
CA ASN A 966 -4.16 12.86 1.98
C ASN A 966 -3.63 13.13 3.41
N GLY A 967 -3.50 14.41 3.76
CA GLY A 967 -2.88 14.84 5.01
C GLY A 967 -2.68 16.35 5.04
N PHE A 968 -2.40 16.89 6.22
CA PHE A 968 -2.20 18.32 6.42
C PHE A 968 -0.80 18.77 6.00
N VAL A 969 -0.74 19.88 5.26
CA VAL A 969 0.53 20.51 4.87
C VAL A 969 0.92 21.61 5.86
N GLY A 970 2.11 21.50 6.45
CA GLY A 970 2.63 22.49 7.41
C GLY A 970 2.64 23.93 6.88
N GLY A 971 3.00 24.11 5.60
CA GLY A 971 3.02 25.43 4.94
C GLY A 971 1.66 26.10 4.80
N GLN A 972 0.56 25.32 4.85
CA GLN A 972 -0.82 25.81 4.83
C GLN A 972 -1.37 26.03 6.24
N MET A 973 -1.12 25.07 7.15
CA MET A 973 -1.64 25.11 8.52
C MET A 973 -0.93 26.13 9.41
N TYR A 974 0.39 26.28 9.27
CA TYR A 974 1.18 27.17 10.12
C TYR A 974 0.72 28.64 10.04
N PRO A 975 0.47 29.24 8.84
CA PRO A 975 -0.10 30.58 8.74
C PRO A 975 -1.46 30.75 9.45
N LEU A 976 -2.34 29.74 9.40
CA LEU A 976 -3.63 29.77 10.09
C LEU A 976 -3.42 29.80 11.61
N MET A 977 -2.51 28.97 12.14
CA MET A 977 -2.15 28.97 13.56
C MET A 977 -1.55 30.29 14.03
N VAL A 978 -0.80 30.99 13.17
CA VAL A 978 -0.26 32.32 13.45
C VAL A 978 -1.39 33.36 13.55
N ASN A 979 -2.28 33.37 12.56
CA ASN A 979 -3.25 34.45 12.35
C ASN A 979 -4.56 34.29 13.15
N ASN A 980 -4.99 33.08 13.44
CA ASN A 980 -6.26 32.83 14.13
C ASN A 980 -6.14 33.04 15.65
N SER A 981 -7.18 33.65 16.25
CA SER A 981 -7.33 33.79 17.70
C SER A 981 -8.79 33.78 18.10
N GLY A 982 -9.21 32.89 19.02
CA GLY A 982 -10.62 32.72 19.37
C GLY A 982 -11.29 31.54 18.66
N TYR A 983 -12.60 31.64 18.38
CA TYR A 983 -13.41 30.53 17.88
C TYR A 983 -13.96 30.85 16.50
N TYR A 984 -13.82 29.93 15.55
CA TYR A 984 -14.29 30.09 14.17
C TYR A 984 -14.93 28.80 13.67
N ALA A 985 -16.25 28.80 13.53
CA ALA A 985 -16.93 27.72 12.83
C ALA A 985 -16.89 28.00 11.33
N TRP A 986 -16.64 26.95 10.54
CA TRP A 986 -16.84 27.00 9.11
C TRP A 986 -18.30 27.35 8.81
N GLU A 987 -18.51 28.29 7.88
CA GLU A 987 -19.83 28.71 7.43
C GLU A 987 -19.96 28.45 5.93
N SER A 988 -21.11 27.91 5.52
CA SER A 988 -21.44 27.67 4.11
C SER A 988 -21.28 28.92 3.25
N THR A 989 -20.66 28.77 2.08
CA THR A 989 -20.58 29.84 1.07
C THR A 989 -21.91 30.07 0.35
N ASN A 990 -22.83 29.10 0.41
CA ASN A 990 -24.18 29.22 -0.13
C ASN A 990 -25.23 28.69 0.87
N PRO A 991 -25.51 29.43 1.96
CA PRO A 991 -26.41 29.00 3.03
C PRO A 991 -27.89 28.90 2.60
N SER A 992 -28.19 29.15 1.32
CA SER A 992 -29.52 28.99 0.74
C SER A 992 -29.75 27.64 0.07
N MET A 993 -28.70 26.82 -0.07
CA MET A 993 -28.81 25.41 -0.50
C MET A 993 -28.52 24.50 0.67
N GLU A 994 -29.42 23.56 0.93
CA GLU A 994 -29.39 22.63 2.05
C GLU A 994 -28.13 21.75 2.03
N ASP A 995 -27.81 21.17 0.87
CA ASP A 995 -26.58 20.41 0.59
C ASP A 995 -25.28 21.20 0.81
N SER A 996 -25.37 22.54 0.88
CA SER A 996 -24.19 23.39 1.13
C SER A 996 -24.00 23.71 2.61
N LEU A 997 -24.95 23.37 3.48
CA LEU A 997 -24.89 23.63 4.93
C LEU A 997 -23.98 22.66 5.68
N TYR A 998 -23.77 21.48 5.11
CA TYR A 998 -22.97 20.40 5.67
C TYR A 998 -21.83 20.07 4.72
N GLN A 999 -20.64 19.85 5.25
CA GLN A 999 -19.46 19.46 4.48
C GLN A 999 -18.60 18.53 5.33
N ASP A 1000 -17.68 17.82 4.71
CA ASP A 1000 -16.65 17.12 5.47
C ASP A 1000 -15.62 18.12 6.05
N LEU A 1001 -15.49 18.11 7.37
CA LEU A 1001 -14.79 19.12 8.15
C LEU A 1001 -13.82 18.49 9.14
N HIS A 1002 -12.63 19.07 9.28
CA HIS A 1002 -11.78 18.84 10.44
C HIS A 1002 -11.92 19.97 11.46
N LEU A 1003 -11.58 19.68 12.71
CA LEU A 1003 -11.54 20.59 13.84
C LEU A 1003 -10.12 20.74 14.35
N VAL A 1004 -9.64 21.97 14.50
CA VAL A 1004 -8.32 22.28 15.07
C VAL A 1004 -8.48 23.01 16.40
N THR A 1005 -7.71 22.59 17.40
CA THR A 1005 -7.58 23.25 18.70
C THR A 1005 -6.12 23.64 18.94
N VAL A 1006 -5.80 24.93 18.88
CA VAL A 1006 -4.47 25.46 19.20
C VAL A 1006 -4.44 25.90 20.65
N PHE A 1007 -3.70 25.19 21.50
CA PHE A 1007 -3.55 25.57 22.91
C PHE A 1007 -2.71 26.84 23.06
N GLY A 1008 -1.68 27.00 22.23
CA GLY A 1008 -0.85 28.20 22.21
C GLY A 1008 0.49 27.97 21.52
N GLN A 1009 1.31 29.02 21.54
CA GLN A 1009 2.69 28.99 21.04
C GLN A 1009 3.64 29.22 22.21
N TYR A 1010 4.60 28.31 22.38
CA TYR A 1010 5.43 28.27 23.59
C TYR A 1010 6.91 28.11 23.26
N ASN A 1011 7.75 28.73 24.08
CA ASN A 1011 9.13 28.32 24.23
C ASN A 1011 9.18 27.25 25.32
N ILE A 1012 9.70 26.06 25.01
CA ILE A 1012 9.77 24.90 25.89
C ILE A 1012 11.23 24.72 26.31
N GLY A 1013 11.57 25.20 27.52
CA GLY A 1013 12.90 25.03 28.10
C GLY A 1013 13.24 23.56 28.38
N VAL A 1014 14.52 23.27 28.63
CA VAL A 1014 15.06 21.92 28.85
C VAL A 1014 14.35 21.16 29.99
N ASN A 1015 13.82 21.88 30.98
CA ASN A 1015 13.08 21.28 32.11
C ASN A 1015 11.58 21.61 32.09
N ASP A 1016 11.07 22.17 31.00
CA ASP A 1016 9.68 22.59 30.91
C ASP A 1016 8.78 21.40 30.53
N THR A 1017 7.64 21.28 31.21
CA THR A 1017 6.53 20.42 30.81
C THR A 1017 5.26 21.26 30.71
N LEU A 1018 4.67 21.32 29.53
CA LEU A 1018 3.34 21.87 29.33
C LEU A 1018 2.32 20.78 29.56
N VAL A 1019 1.27 21.07 30.33
CA VAL A 1019 0.19 20.13 30.67
C VAL A 1019 -1.14 20.76 30.26
N PHE A 1020 -1.94 20.03 29.51
CA PHE A 1020 -3.26 20.48 29.05
C PHE A 1020 -4.32 19.43 29.39
N VAL A 1021 -5.52 19.90 29.73
CA VAL A 1021 -6.68 19.07 30.01
C VAL A 1021 -7.80 19.45 29.05
N LYS A 1022 -8.34 18.46 28.35
CA LYS A 1022 -9.45 18.59 27.41
C LYS A 1022 -10.52 17.52 27.67
N ILE A 1023 -11.71 17.77 27.17
CA ILE A 1023 -12.88 16.91 27.29
C ILE A 1023 -13.30 16.55 25.86
N LEU A 1024 -13.33 15.26 25.54
CA LEU A 1024 -13.97 14.75 24.33
C LEU A 1024 -15.36 14.28 24.72
N ALA A 1025 -16.38 14.69 23.99
CA ALA A 1025 -17.76 14.33 24.31
C ALA A 1025 -18.55 14.03 23.05
N SER A 1026 -19.56 13.19 23.21
CA SER A 1026 -20.61 12.93 22.23
C SER A 1026 -21.98 13.22 22.86
N GLU A 1027 -23.00 13.44 22.04
CA GLU A 1027 -24.40 13.49 22.45
C GLU A 1027 -25.24 12.75 21.41
N TYR A 1028 -26.11 11.87 21.91
CA TYR A 1028 -26.94 11.00 21.10
C TYR A 1028 -28.28 11.64 20.69
N ASN A 1029 -29.05 12.24 21.60
CA ASN A 1029 -30.44 12.66 21.32
C ASN A 1029 -30.92 13.91 22.09
N GLY A 1030 -30.11 14.44 23.00
CA GLY A 1030 -30.37 15.65 23.75
C GLY A 1030 -30.21 16.94 22.95
N ALA A 1031 -29.71 16.85 21.70
CA ALA A 1031 -29.30 17.97 20.86
C ALA A 1031 -28.33 18.92 21.59
N MET A 1032 -28.21 20.17 21.16
CA MET A 1032 -27.30 21.15 21.76
C MET A 1032 -27.42 21.27 23.29
N ASN A 1033 -28.64 21.25 23.85
CA ASN A 1033 -28.81 21.37 25.30
C ASN A 1033 -28.24 20.16 26.05
N GLY A 1034 -28.45 18.94 25.53
CA GLY A 1034 -27.86 17.73 26.12
C GLY A 1034 -26.35 17.73 26.01
N PHE A 1035 -25.82 18.17 24.88
CA PHE A 1035 -24.38 18.26 24.67
C PHE A 1035 -23.72 19.28 25.62
N GLU A 1036 -24.32 20.45 25.82
CA GLU A 1036 -23.88 21.43 26.83
C GLU A 1036 -23.92 20.86 28.26
N ASP A 1037 -24.98 20.11 28.60
CA ASP A 1037 -25.11 19.45 29.91
C ASP A 1037 -24.02 18.38 30.11
N ASN A 1038 -23.66 17.61 29.07
CA ASN A 1038 -22.57 16.63 29.10
C ASN A 1038 -21.22 17.31 29.37
N ILE A 1039 -20.96 18.46 28.72
CA ILE A 1039 -19.75 19.25 28.96
C ILE A 1039 -19.73 19.82 30.38
N ASP A 1040 -20.85 20.32 30.90
CA ASP A 1040 -20.93 20.84 32.26
C ASP A 1040 -20.73 19.72 33.31
N ALA A 1041 -21.27 18.53 33.06
CA ALA A 1041 -21.04 17.34 33.87
C ALA A 1041 -19.56 16.91 33.85
N ALA A 1042 -18.92 16.91 32.69
CA ALA A 1042 -17.50 16.63 32.55
C ALA A 1042 -16.62 17.64 33.30
N ARG A 1043 -16.92 18.94 33.18
CA ARG A 1043 -16.23 19.99 33.92
C ARG A 1043 -16.39 19.82 35.43
N ALA A 1044 -17.58 19.47 35.89
CA ALA A 1044 -17.83 19.19 37.31
C ALA A 1044 -17.05 17.95 37.79
N TRP A 1045 -16.95 16.90 36.97
CA TRP A 1045 -16.17 15.70 37.28
C TRP A 1045 -14.69 16.02 37.43
N VAL A 1046 -14.10 16.76 36.48
CA VAL A 1046 -12.70 17.23 36.57
C VAL A 1046 -12.48 18.07 37.83
N ALA A 1047 -13.39 19.00 38.13
CA ALA A 1047 -13.28 19.86 39.32
C ALA A 1047 -13.39 19.09 40.64
N ALA A 1048 -14.12 17.97 40.67
CA ALA A 1048 -14.26 17.12 41.84
C ALA A 1048 -13.03 16.22 42.10
N ARG A 1049 -12.19 16.00 41.08
CA ARG A 1049 -11.02 15.10 41.13
C ARG A 1049 -9.71 15.85 41.34
N THR A 1050 -9.60 16.56 42.46
CA THR A 1050 -8.37 17.28 42.85
C THR A 1050 -7.18 16.35 43.11
N ASP A 1051 -7.44 15.05 43.28
CA ASP A 1051 -6.45 13.98 43.38
C ASP A 1051 -5.76 13.67 42.04
N ILE A 1052 -6.45 13.90 40.91
CA ILE A 1052 -5.90 13.73 39.56
C ILE A 1052 -5.49 15.08 38.96
N PHE A 1053 -6.42 16.04 39.00
CA PHE A 1053 -6.28 17.35 38.37
C PHE A 1053 -5.88 18.39 39.41
N GLN A 1054 -4.66 18.25 39.92
CA GLN A 1054 -4.07 19.23 40.82
C GLN A 1054 -3.41 20.35 40.01
N TRP A 1055 -4.03 21.53 40.00
CA TRP A 1055 -3.41 22.74 39.46
C TRP A 1055 -2.28 23.18 40.40
N PRO A 1056 -1.05 23.37 39.91
CA PRO A 1056 0.07 23.75 40.77
C PRO A 1056 -0.20 25.13 41.41
N ALA A 1057 0.13 25.26 42.69
CA ALA A 1057 0.20 26.57 43.35
C ALA A 1057 1.42 27.32 42.82
N ILE A 1058 1.34 28.65 42.67
CA ILE A 1058 2.48 29.46 42.19
C ILE A 1058 3.66 29.17 43.11
N LEU A 1059 4.75 28.62 42.54
CA LEU A 1059 5.90 28.18 43.28
C LEU A 1059 6.52 29.40 43.98
N THR A 1060 6.44 29.41 45.31
CA THR A 1060 7.20 30.34 46.14
C THR A 1060 8.50 29.66 46.51
N GLY A 1061 9.60 30.33 46.21
CA GLY A 1061 10.95 29.90 46.55
C GLY A 1061 11.63 30.98 47.38
N ARG A 1062 12.72 30.61 48.02
CA ARG A 1062 13.54 31.54 48.79
C ARG A 1062 14.09 32.62 47.86
N CYS A 1063 13.71 33.86 48.10
CA CYS A 1063 14.29 35.02 47.44
C CYS A 1063 15.30 35.69 48.36
N CYS A 1064 16.55 35.79 47.90
CA CYS A 1064 17.61 36.52 48.57
C CYS A 1064 17.87 37.85 47.85
N TYR A 1065 17.56 38.97 48.50
CA TYR A 1065 17.62 40.30 47.89
C TYR A 1065 18.19 41.32 48.90
N GLY A 1066 18.53 42.52 48.44
CA GLY A 1066 19.12 43.55 49.32
C GLY A 1066 20.65 43.49 49.40
N ASP A 1067 21.22 43.82 50.55
CA ASP A 1067 22.67 43.99 50.76
C ASP A 1067 23.42 42.63 50.64
N PRO A 1068 24.43 42.49 49.77
CA PRO A 1068 25.24 41.27 49.65
C PRO A 1068 25.91 40.79 50.95
N LEU A 1069 26.11 41.69 51.93
CA LEU A 1069 26.71 41.37 53.23
C LEU A 1069 25.65 41.08 54.32
N SER A 1070 24.37 41.30 54.02
CA SER A 1070 23.22 41.09 54.91
C SER A 1070 21.93 40.92 54.10
N LEU A 1071 21.83 39.82 53.36
CA LEU A 1071 20.73 39.55 52.44
C LEU A 1071 19.39 39.39 53.20
N ASP A 1072 18.38 40.14 52.76
CA ASP A 1072 16.99 39.94 53.17
C ASP A 1072 16.45 38.67 52.51
N CYS A 1073 15.57 37.99 53.22
CA CYS A 1073 14.97 36.75 52.78
C CYS A 1073 13.44 36.86 52.79
N ALA A 1074 12.80 36.56 51.66
CA ALA A 1074 11.35 36.32 51.60
C ALA A 1074 11.02 35.12 50.70
N ASP A 1075 9.99 34.35 51.08
CA ASP A 1075 9.43 33.30 50.22
C ASP A 1075 8.52 33.97 49.18
N ASN A 1076 9.09 34.25 48.03
CA ASN A 1076 8.46 35.01 46.96
C ASN A 1076 8.30 34.13 45.72
N THR A 1077 7.37 34.50 44.84
CA THR A 1077 7.35 33.93 43.49
C THR A 1077 8.61 34.35 42.72
N TYR A 1078 8.98 33.62 41.67
CA TYR A 1078 10.14 33.97 40.84
C TYR A 1078 10.07 35.42 40.34
N THR A 1079 8.89 35.84 39.85
CA THR A 1079 8.64 37.19 39.36
C THR A 1079 8.78 38.26 40.46
N GLN A 1080 8.26 37.99 41.65
CA GLN A 1080 8.41 38.89 42.79
C GLN A 1080 9.87 39.00 43.22
N CYS A 1081 10.64 37.92 43.15
CA CYS A 1081 12.05 37.94 43.50
C CYS A 1081 12.90 38.75 42.51
N LEU A 1082 12.67 38.56 41.21
CA LEU A 1082 13.31 39.35 40.16
C LEU A 1082 12.99 40.84 40.30
N ALA A 1083 11.76 41.20 40.64
CA ALA A 1083 11.36 42.59 40.85
C ALA A 1083 12.10 43.26 42.02
N LEU A 1084 12.59 42.47 42.97
CA LEU A 1084 13.41 42.92 44.10
C LEU A 1084 14.92 42.92 43.78
N GLY A 1085 15.32 42.52 42.56
CA GLY A 1085 16.72 42.34 42.17
C GLY A 1085 17.41 41.17 42.89
N GLY A 1086 16.63 40.20 43.39
CA GLY A 1086 17.12 39.09 44.19
C GLY A 1086 17.42 37.81 43.40
N THR A 1087 18.13 36.89 44.04
CA THR A 1087 18.37 35.53 43.54
C THR A 1087 17.32 34.58 44.11
N TRP A 1088 16.63 33.86 43.23
CA TRP A 1088 15.53 32.96 43.58
C TRP A 1088 15.98 31.49 43.59
N ASP A 1089 15.62 30.75 44.64
CA ASP A 1089 15.86 29.31 44.76
C ASP A 1089 14.52 28.58 45.02
N PRO A 1090 13.98 27.83 44.03
CA PRO A 1090 12.69 27.14 44.15
C PRO A 1090 12.70 25.96 45.14
N ALA A 1091 13.88 25.42 45.48
CA ALA A 1091 14.02 24.24 46.32
C ALA A 1091 14.10 24.57 47.81
N LYS A 1092 14.19 25.87 48.16
CA LYS A 1092 14.41 26.34 49.53
C LYS A 1092 13.35 27.35 49.93
N THR A 1093 13.20 27.53 51.23
CA THR A 1093 12.39 28.60 51.83
C THR A 1093 13.25 29.45 52.76
N CYS A 1094 12.75 30.58 53.25
CA CYS A 1094 13.46 31.42 54.22
C CYS A 1094 13.62 30.80 55.61
N SER A 1095 13.12 29.58 55.81
CA SER A 1095 13.57 28.74 56.92
C SER A 1095 15.04 28.30 56.78
N GLU A 1096 15.55 28.25 55.55
CA GLU A 1096 16.97 28.19 55.22
C GLU A 1096 17.45 29.61 54.90
N PRO A 1097 18.16 30.31 55.81
CA PRO A 1097 18.54 31.71 55.59
C PRO A 1097 19.44 31.87 54.36
N CYS A 1098 19.37 33.04 53.73
CA CYS A 1098 20.17 33.37 52.57
C CYS A 1098 21.67 33.16 52.84
N PRO A 1099 22.41 32.54 51.90
CA PRO A 1099 23.84 32.33 52.08
C PRO A 1099 24.54 33.69 52.09
N VAL A 1100 25.08 34.06 53.25
CA VAL A 1100 25.96 35.21 53.40
C VAL A 1100 27.42 34.76 53.26
N PRO A 1101 28.30 35.58 52.67
CA PRO A 1101 29.71 35.23 52.53
C PRO A 1101 30.35 34.93 53.89
N ILE A 1102 31.03 33.78 53.98
CA ILE A 1102 31.89 33.44 55.12
C ILE A 1102 33.31 33.82 54.72
N GLY A 1103 34.01 34.54 55.59
CA GLY A 1103 35.37 35.00 55.37
C GLY A 1103 36.16 34.98 56.66
N ARG A 1104 37.47 35.21 56.55
CA ARG A 1104 38.39 35.24 57.67
C ARG A 1104 38.01 36.37 58.63
N CYS A 1105 37.76 36.02 59.89
CA CYS A 1105 37.60 36.97 60.98
C CYS A 1105 38.76 36.88 61.97
N CYS A 1106 39.49 37.98 62.14
CA CYS A 1106 40.58 38.10 63.11
C CYS A 1106 40.12 38.90 64.34
N PHE A 1107 40.08 38.27 65.51
CA PHE A 1107 39.54 38.88 66.73
C PHE A 1107 40.30 38.44 67.99
N GLY A 1108 40.30 39.29 69.03
CA GLY A 1108 40.97 39.02 70.30
C GLY A 1108 42.47 39.34 70.31
N GLU A 1109 43.08 39.26 71.50
CA GLU A 1109 44.52 39.49 71.72
C GLU A 1109 45.09 38.38 72.63
N PRO A 1110 45.95 37.47 72.13
CA PRO A 1110 46.50 37.42 70.77
C PRO A 1110 45.44 37.08 69.70
N PRO A 1111 45.61 37.51 68.44
CA PRO A 1111 44.59 37.42 67.41
C PRO A 1111 44.23 35.96 67.12
N SER A 1112 42.97 35.62 67.38
CA SER A 1112 42.35 34.35 67.03
C SER A 1112 41.66 34.47 65.68
N CYS A 1113 41.74 33.41 64.88
CA CYS A 1113 41.12 33.36 63.57
C CYS A 1113 39.89 32.45 63.61
N ALA A 1114 38.75 32.93 63.11
CA ALA A 1114 37.63 32.06 62.79
C ALA A 1114 36.96 32.48 61.48
N GLU A 1115 36.44 31.52 60.74
CA GLU A 1115 35.64 31.78 59.54
C GLU A 1115 34.22 32.13 59.97
N ASN A 1116 33.84 33.39 59.78
CA ASN A 1116 32.56 33.92 60.21
C ASN A 1116 31.98 34.86 59.15
N THR A 1117 30.70 35.20 59.32
CA THR A 1117 30.07 36.25 58.53
C THR A 1117 30.57 37.63 58.99
N PRO A 1118 30.51 38.68 58.13
CA PRO A 1118 30.93 40.04 58.50
C PRO A 1118 30.25 40.54 59.79
N ALA A 1119 28.95 40.25 59.95
CA ALA A 1119 28.16 40.65 61.11
C ALA A 1119 28.63 39.98 62.42
N ILE A 1120 28.89 38.67 62.38
CA ILE A 1120 29.41 37.93 63.55
C ILE A 1120 30.83 38.43 63.87
N CYS A 1121 31.66 38.64 62.85
CA CYS A 1121 33.02 39.12 63.04
C CYS A 1121 33.08 40.50 63.71
N THR A 1122 32.25 41.43 63.25
CA THR A 1122 32.10 42.75 63.86
C THR A 1122 31.60 42.64 65.31
N GLY A 1123 30.67 41.71 65.58
CA GLY A 1123 30.18 41.44 66.93
C GLY A 1123 31.23 40.87 67.89
N LEU A 1124 32.26 40.21 67.36
CA LEU A 1124 33.45 39.75 68.12
C LEU A 1124 34.51 40.85 68.29
N GLY A 1125 34.28 42.04 67.72
CA GLY A 1125 35.26 43.13 67.67
C GLY A 1125 36.43 42.83 66.73
N GLY A 1126 36.25 41.93 65.77
CA GLY A 1126 37.28 41.51 64.82
C GLY A 1126 37.20 42.20 63.46
N GLU A 1127 38.28 42.10 62.70
CA GLU A 1127 38.33 42.52 61.29
C GLU A 1127 38.01 41.36 60.37
N TRP A 1128 37.02 41.57 59.49
CA TRP A 1128 36.57 40.58 58.51
C TRP A 1128 37.19 40.84 57.15
N THR A 1129 37.64 39.79 56.46
CA THR A 1129 38.16 39.88 55.10
C THR A 1129 37.45 38.88 54.17
N ALA A 1130 36.90 39.37 53.06
CA ALA A 1130 36.24 38.55 52.04
C ALA A 1130 37.24 37.60 51.36
N ASP A 1131 36.77 36.41 50.98
CA ASP A 1131 37.48 35.41 50.17
C ASP A 1131 38.81 34.87 50.75
N LEU A 1132 39.14 35.22 51.99
CA LEU A 1132 40.24 34.62 52.76
C LEU A 1132 39.68 33.67 53.81
N ASN A 1133 40.44 32.62 54.11
CA ASN A 1133 40.10 31.63 55.12
C ASN A 1133 41.22 31.52 56.16
N CYS A 1134 40.89 30.97 57.33
CA CYS A 1134 41.84 30.93 58.45
C CYS A 1134 42.97 29.91 58.28
N THR A 1135 42.84 29.00 57.31
CA THR A 1135 43.78 27.92 57.07
C THR A 1135 44.92 28.37 56.15
N ASP A 1136 44.58 29.09 55.09
CA ASP A 1136 45.53 29.55 54.06
C ASP A 1136 46.15 30.91 54.42
N ASP A 1137 45.44 31.73 55.19
CA ASP A 1137 45.92 33.04 55.63
C ASP A 1137 45.55 33.23 57.13
N PRO A 1138 46.37 32.75 58.08
CA PRO A 1138 46.10 32.94 59.52
C PRO A 1138 46.29 34.41 59.93
N CYS A 1139 45.63 34.85 61.00
CA CYS A 1139 45.73 36.24 61.47
C CYS A 1139 47.19 36.62 61.81
N PRO A 1140 47.71 37.76 61.32
CA PRO A 1140 49.12 38.11 61.45
C PRO A 1140 49.58 38.21 62.92
N THR A 1141 50.66 37.53 63.28
CA THR A 1141 51.29 37.60 64.62
C THR A 1141 52.66 38.28 64.56
N GLY A 1142 52.72 39.57 64.89
CA GLY A 1142 53.97 40.29 65.25
C GLY A 1142 54.96 40.60 64.12
N CYS A 1143 55.71 41.69 64.29
CA CYS A 1143 56.64 42.31 63.34
C CYS A 1143 58.09 42.19 63.86
N CYS A 1144 59.12 42.17 62.99
CA CYS A 1144 60.58 42.17 63.29
C CYS A 1144 61.26 40.80 63.52
N ASP A 1145 61.16 39.90 62.53
CA ASP A 1145 61.93 38.66 62.48
C ASP A 1145 63.27 38.85 61.77
N MET A 1146 63.35 39.71 60.75
CA MET A 1146 64.60 40.01 60.03
C MET A 1146 64.76 41.52 59.70
N PRO A 1147 65.54 42.27 60.51
CA PRO A 1147 65.79 43.69 60.26
C PRO A 1147 66.36 43.96 58.86
N GLY A 1148 65.72 44.85 58.11
CA GLY A 1148 66.15 45.23 56.75
C GLY A 1148 65.48 44.45 55.62
N ASP A 1149 64.67 43.43 55.90
CA ASP A 1149 63.90 42.65 54.92
C ASP A 1149 62.54 43.32 54.64
N ALA A 1150 62.59 44.45 53.92
CA ALA A 1150 61.44 45.32 53.76
C ALA A 1150 60.26 44.70 52.97
N ASN A 1151 60.48 43.59 52.27
CA ASN A 1151 59.41 42.85 51.58
C ASN A 1151 59.04 41.51 52.26
N ASN A 1152 59.65 41.22 53.42
CA ASN A 1152 59.40 40.05 54.27
C ASN A 1152 59.54 38.71 53.52
N ASN A 1153 60.58 38.57 52.69
CA ASN A 1153 60.86 37.34 51.93
C ASN A 1153 61.81 36.37 52.66
N GLY A 1154 62.25 36.72 53.87
CA GLY A 1154 63.23 36.02 54.68
C GLY A 1154 64.70 36.33 54.36
N ALA A 1155 65.02 37.37 53.57
CA ALA A 1155 66.39 37.69 53.16
C ALA A 1155 66.64 39.17 52.80
N VAL A 1156 67.54 39.84 53.55
CA VAL A 1156 68.00 41.21 53.26
C VAL A 1156 68.89 41.28 52.02
N ASN A 1157 68.40 41.90 50.94
CA ASN A 1157 69.11 42.08 49.68
C ASN A 1157 68.70 43.37 48.94
N ILE A 1158 69.13 43.51 47.67
CA ILE A 1158 68.86 44.72 46.88
C ILE A 1158 67.37 44.91 46.55
N LEU A 1159 66.56 43.84 46.59
CA LEU A 1159 65.12 43.92 46.37
C LEU A 1159 64.42 44.69 47.49
N ASP A 1160 64.91 44.61 48.72
CA ASP A 1160 64.37 45.36 49.87
C ASP A 1160 64.62 46.86 49.72
N VAL A 1161 65.77 47.22 49.18
CA VAL A 1161 66.07 48.60 48.79
C VAL A 1161 65.09 49.09 47.73
N THR A 1162 64.82 48.27 46.70
CA THR A 1162 63.86 48.64 45.65
C THR A 1162 62.42 48.70 46.16
N PHE A 1163 62.08 47.88 47.16
CA PHE A 1163 60.77 47.87 47.80
C PHE A 1163 60.53 49.16 48.60
N ILE A 1164 61.50 49.58 49.42
CA ILE A 1164 61.42 50.84 50.18
C ILE A 1164 61.33 52.05 49.23
N ILE A 1165 62.11 52.08 48.14
CA ILE A 1165 62.03 53.17 47.14
C ILE A 1165 60.65 53.21 46.47
N SER A 1166 60.08 52.04 46.17
CA SER A 1166 58.79 51.95 45.50
C SER A 1166 57.66 52.42 46.42
N TYR A 1167 57.70 52.04 47.70
CA TYR A 1167 56.81 52.54 48.73
C TYR A 1167 56.91 54.07 48.91
N LEU A 1168 58.13 54.61 49.06
CA LEU A 1168 58.31 56.04 49.35
C LEU A 1168 58.03 56.97 48.16
N TYR A 1169 58.32 56.54 46.93
CA TYR A 1169 58.38 57.46 45.78
C TYR A 1169 57.58 57.01 44.55
N LYS A 1170 57.02 55.79 44.53
CA LYS A 1170 56.31 55.25 43.36
C LYS A 1170 54.91 54.72 43.66
N GLY A 1171 54.37 54.97 44.86
CA GLY A 1171 53.04 54.53 45.26
C GLY A 1171 52.92 53.00 45.39
N GLY A 1172 54.03 52.30 45.65
CA GLY A 1172 54.02 50.87 45.93
C GLY A 1172 53.39 50.54 47.29
N GLN A 1173 53.06 49.27 47.50
CA GLN A 1173 52.47 48.76 48.75
C GLN A 1173 53.38 49.07 49.96
N ALA A 1174 52.77 49.38 51.11
CA ALA A 1174 53.51 49.58 52.35
C ALA A 1174 54.25 48.29 52.76
N PRO A 1175 55.46 48.38 53.34
CA PRO A 1175 56.16 47.23 53.89
C PRO A 1175 55.25 46.40 54.81
N PRO A 1176 55.20 45.06 54.63
CA PRO A 1176 54.41 44.18 55.49
C PRO A 1176 54.75 44.36 56.97
N CYS A 1177 56.02 44.70 57.24
CA CYS A 1177 56.47 45.17 58.53
C CYS A 1177 57.19 46.52 58.42
N LEU A 1178 56.61 47.57 58.99
CA LEU A 1178 57.23 48.90 58.97
C LEU A 1178 58.52 48.94 59.78
N ASP A 1179 58.58 48.19 60.88
CA ASP A 1179 59.77 48.13 61.74
C ASP A 1179 60.96 47.45 61.06
N GLU A 1180 60.75 46.50 60.13
CA GLU A 1180 61.83 45.87 59.35
C GLU A 1180 62.35 46.78 58.22
N ALA A 1181 61.48 47.66 57.70
CA ALA A 1181 61.83 48.60 56.64
C ALA A 1181 62.57 49.86 57.16
N ASP A 1182 62.48 50.17 58.45
CA ASP A 1182 63.32 51.17 59.13
C ASP A 1182 64.70 50.57 59.43
N ALA A 1183 65.48 50.33 58.38
CA ALA A 1183 66.73 49.58 58.45
C ALA A 1183 67.81 50.22 59.36
N ASN A 1184 67.69 51.51 59.69
CA ASN A 1184 68.59 52.18 60.62
C ASN A 1184 68.03 52.37 62.04
N GLY A 1185 66.79 51.93 62.29
CA GLY A 1185 66.14 51.90 63.60
C GLY A 1185 65.88 53.29 64.21
N ASN A 1186 65.65 54.31 63.39
CA ASN A 1186 65.40 55.69 63.87
C ASN A 1186 63.91 56.04 64.02
N ASN A 1187 63.03 55.06 63.82
CA ASN A 1187 61.57 55.12 63.81
C ASN A 1187 60.99 55.94 62.64
N MET A 1188 61.70 56.05 61.51
CA MET A 1188 61.22 56.72 60.30
C MET A 1188 61.75 56.05 59.04
N ILE A 1189 60.87 55.38 58.29
CA ILE A 1189 61.21 54.85 56.96
C ILE A 1189 61.38 56.02 55.98
N ASN A 1190 62.60 56.26 55.53
CA ASN A 1190 62.91 57.27 54.53
C ASN A 1190 64.14 56.88 53.68
N ILE A 1191 64.63 57.81 52.86
CA ILE A 1191 65.77 57.55 51.97
C ILE A 1191 67.07 57.20 52.71
N LEU A 1192 67.17 57.53 54.00
CA LEU A 1192 68.31 57.15 54.83
C LEU A 1192 68.34 55.64 55.10
N ASP A 1193 67.20 54.96 55.17
CA ASP A 1193 67.12 53.48 55.32
C ASP A 1193 67.59 52.76 54.06
N VAL A 1194 67.22 53.29 52.90
CA VAL A 1194 67.76 52.86 51.60
C VAL A 1194 69.28 53.02 51.56
N THR A 1195 69.77 54.18 52.01
CA THR A 1195 71.21 54.46 52.04
C THR A 1195 71.93 53.55 53.04
N TYR A 1196 71.29 53.24 54.16
CA TYR A 1196 71.79 52.34 55.21
C TYR A 1196 71.92 50.90 54.70
N LEU A 1197 70.89 50.37 54.03
CA LEU A 1197 70.91 49.04 53.43
C LEU A 1197 71.95 48.92 52.32
N ILE A 1198 72.10 49.92 51.44
CA ILE A 1198 73.17 49.91 50.42
C ILE A 1198 74.56 49.94 51.09
N GLY A 1199 74.70 50.69 52.18
CA GLY A 1199 75.92 50.73 52.98
C GLY A 1199 76.28 49.37 53.58
N TYR A 1200 75.29 48.69 54.16
CA TYR A 1200 75.42 47.33 54.70
C TYR A 1200 75.77 46.32 53.61
N LEU A 1201 75.01 46.28 52.52
CA LEU A 1201 75.14 45.28 51.46
C LEU A 1201 76.45 45.39 50.66
N TYR A 1202 76.94 46.61 50.41
CA TYR A 1202 78.02 46.82 49.43
C TYR A 1202 79.24 47.59 49.94
N LYS A 1203 79.18 48.21 51.12
CA LYS A 1203 80.26 49.08 51.63
C LYS A 1203 80.78 48.68 53.01
N GLY A 1204 80.39 47.50 53.51
CA GLY A 1204 80.81 47.00 54.82
C GLY A 1204 80.25 47.79 55.99
N GLY A 1205 79.08 48.41 55.83
CA GLY A 1205 78.35 49.08 56.92
C GLY A 1205 77.83 48.12 57.99
N ASN A 1206 77.32 48.66 59.09
CA ASN A 1206 76.75 47.86 60.18
C ASN A 1206 75.47 47.15 59.74
N ALA A 1207 75.15 46.03 60.40
CA ALA A 1207 73.90 45.30 60.16
C ALA A 1207 72.66 46.17 60.45
N PRO A 1208 71.55 45.97 59.72
CA PRO A 1208 70.29 46.66 60.00
C PRO A 1208 69.74 46.27 61.37
N VAL A 1209 69.00 47.19 61.96
CA VAL A 1209 68.24 46.98 63.20
C VAL A 1209 66.81 47.44 62.95
N CYS A 1210 65.83 46.77 63.55
CA CYS A 1210 64.44 47.19 63.37
C CYS A 1210 64.17 48.50 64.08
N GLY A 1211 63.19 49.23 63.55
CA GLY A 1211 62.46 50.25 64.29
C GLY A 1211 61.71 49.69 65.50
N THR A 1212 61.19 50.57 66.33
CA THR A 1212 60.46 50.24 67.57
C THR A 1212 59.00 50.71 67.53
N THR A 1213 58.47 50.95 66.34
CA THR A 1213 57.13 51.50 66.11
C THR A 1213 56.15 50.40 65.72
N GLY A 1214 56.03 49.40 66.58
CA GLY A 1214 54.89 48.48 66.56
C GLY A 1214 53.66 49.15 67.17
N SER A 1215 52.83 49.79 66.33
CA SER A 1215 51.37 49.88 66.51
C SER A 1215 50.67 50.15 65.18
#